data_AF-A0A9N8VWB4-F1
#
_entry.id   AF-A0A9N8VWB4-F1
#
_cell.length_a   1.000
_cell.length_b   1.000
_cell.length_c   1.000
_cell.angle_alpha   90.00
_cell.angle_beta   90.00
_cell.angle_gamma   90.00
#
_symmetry.space_group_name_H-M   'P 1'
#
loop_
_entity.id
_entity.type
_entity.pdbx_description
1 polymer ?
#
loop_
_entity_poly.entity_id
_entity_poly.type
_entity_poly.pdbx_seq_one_letter_code
_entity_poly.pdbx_strand_id
1 'polypeptide(L)'
;MSLVSSGHRLGASTAPHVLEVYLDYVCPFSAKLYKRVRNEVLPYIEENYPGKVQFIFRHQVQPWHPFSTVVHEAALAVEKIESTKFFQFSDKLFEVQKQYFDESVHNLSRAQIYESLAKHVKEIGMSDSQFLSLLYIPVVSDIEKARNEGNKITSDLKLHIKLGRETRIHVSPTVLFDKIVDNEVSSGWNFDQWKEWLAKKVVYSQDSADTNFGIGVIPEYQTWYICSKGLTNYINYILQVVKTPENATNGFGINEVGNRPQVYDKEGLLVFVSNYTFIRSLIDQNAPKVLYLPDLSCGIEPVQKCEGLTDPPLDSEQIYCLGVVNPNKYETKFTASISFTKGAARPPLVIPIEETTPTESTPTKATPPKDTLSPSDTRSFILPNDNIANKLDMTEALTKPRNVNHTLYKLYDWMERGLIDTNPEFQRDIVWNNTKQCHLIDSILKNYYVPPILFSCKKLDRNRWLRICIDGKQRLTSIRRFMNNEIPYLCPSEGRTKKTYYENIDDDEQYSNALSVGEKEDFDNSELVCIEYYDLTILQEQEIFSRVQLGLALTTAEKLHRFTSPIAELAKNILEQYPSINKIVDNKRGKPFQLIVQALHMMELNPTKFSANPGAITKYLQDDRSVPQELKQKSSRVFAELDFLIKVDDEIFTKDHRFAPIEFVFFCYILAKFSDLEMAWYQDTLLQMKEYVRKYHADIRFNQTVYKTLWNFVEQVDDNLQPDNVHKSKRRKKN
;
A
#
# COMPACT_ATOMS: atom_id res chain seq x y z
N MET A 1 -26.35 13.42 2.54
CA MET A 1 -25.30 14.19 3.25
C MET A 1 -25.61 14.15 4.75
N SER A 2 -25.01 13.26 5.52
CA SER A 2 -25.10 13.36 6.98
C SER A 2 -24.04 14.33 7.50
N LEU A 3 -24.47 15.23 8.38
CA LEU A 3 -23.68 16.17 9.15
C LEU A 3 -22.50 15.50 9.86
N VAL A 4 -21.31 15.51 9.24
CA VAL A 4 -20.06 15.46 10.00
C VAL A 4 -19.40 16.82 9.79
N SER A 5 -19.76 17.72 10.70
CA SER A 5 -19.11 18.96 11.15
C SER A 5 -18.68 20.00 10.11
N SER A 6 -19.52 21.03 9.91
CA SER A 6 -19.13 22.25 9.18
C SER A 6 -17.96 23.00 9.84
N GLY A 7 -17.77 22.86 11.15
CA GLY A 7 -16.69 23.51 11.91
C GLY A 7 -15.28 22.96 11.64
N HIS A 8 -15.16 21.77 11.02
CA HIS A 8 -13.87 21.14 10.74
C HIS A 8 -13.29 21.53 9.37
N ARG A 9 -13.94 22.46 8.66
CA ARG A 9 -13.57 22.85 7.30
C ARG A 9 -12.88 24.22 7.27
N LEU A 10 -11.80 24.32 6.51
CA LEU A 10 -11.23 25.60 6.04
C LEU A 10 -11.27 25.63 4.51
N GLY A 11 -11.44 26.82 3.94
CA GLY A 11 -11.63 27.02 2.49
C GLY A 11 -13.09 26.88 2.04
N ALA A 12 -13.33 27.10 0.75
CA ALA A 12 -14.67 27.08 0.17
C ALA A 12 -15.29 25.67 0.23
N SER A 13 -16.55 25.56 0.69
CA SER A 13 -17.28 24.27 0.71
C SER A 13 -17.50 23.67 -0.69
N THR A 14 -17.47 24.52 -1.71
CA THR A 14 -17.59 24.19 -3.13
C THR A 14 -16.25 23.90 -3.80
N ALA A 15 -15.14 23.91 -3.05
CA ALA A 15 -13.84 23.63 -3.63
C ALA A 15 -13.83 22.23 -4.27
N PRO A 16 -13.35 22.09 -5.52
CA PRO A 16 -13.35 20.84 -6.27
C PRO A 16 -12.50 19.77 -5.60
N HIS A 17 -11.44 20.16 -4.89
CA HIS A 17 -10.57 19.23 -4.18
C HIS A 17 -10.76 19.26 -2.67
N VAL A 18 -10.59 18.11 -2.03
CA VAL A 18 -10.68 17.93 -0.58
C VAL A 18 -9.37 17.37 -0.02
N LEU A 19 -8.67 18.15 0.79
CA LEU A 19 -7.56 17.71 1.62
C LEU A 19 -8.07 17.33 3.02
N GLU A 20 -8.23 16.04 3.27
CA GLU A 20 -8.69 15.48 4.54
C GLU A 20 -7.50 14.97 5.36
N VAL A 21 -7.43 15.33 6.64
CA VAL A 21 -6.33 14.88 7.50
C VAL A 21 -6.85 14.32 8.82
N TYR A 22 -6.61 13.03 9.03
CA TYR A 22 -6.92 12.28 10.24
C TYR A 22 -5.83 12.50 11.29
N LEU A 23 -6.17 13.18 12.38
CA LEU A 23 -5.25 13.69 13.38
C LEU A 23 -5.65 13.25 14.79
N ASP A 24 -4.64 12.94 15.60
CA ASP A 24 -4.78 12.71 17.04
C ASP A 24 -4.13 13.87 17.80
N TYR A 25 -4.87 14.51 18.72
CA TYR A 25 -4.33 15.62 19.51
C TYR A 25 -3.15 15.23 20.41
N VAL A 26 -3.01 13.95 20.76
CA VAL A 26 -1.93 13.44 21.64
C VAL A 26 -0.78 12.84 20.83
N CYS A 27 -0.92 12.72 19.51
CA CYS A 27 0.15 12.20 18.64
C CYS A 27 1.17 13.31 18.27
N PRO A 28 2.48 13.14 18.54
CA PRO A 28 3.48 14.14 18.17
C PRO A 28 3.64 14.29 16.65
N PHE A 29 3.42 13.23 15.87
CA PHE A 29 3.45 13.29 14.41
C PHE A 29 2.26 14.05 13.84
N SER A 30 1.08 13.93 14.48
CA SER A 30 -0.10 14.71 14.11
C SER A 30 0.12 16.19 14.38
N ALA A 31 0.72 16.55 15.52
CA ALA A 31 1.08 17.94 15.80
C ALA A 31 2.07 18.52 14.79
N LYS A 32 3.09 17.76 14.41
CA LYS A 32 4.08 18.18 13.41
C LYS A 32 3.43 18.46 12.05
N LEU A 33 2.59 17.54 11.57
CA LEU A 33 1.89 17.69 10.29
C LEU A 33 0.86 18.81 10.35
N TYR A 34 0.04 18.86 11.40
CA TYR A 34 -0.98 19.91 11.57
C TYR A 34 -0.36 21.29 11.58
N LYS A 35 0.72 21.53 12.33
CA LYS A 35 1.40 22.84 12.38
C LYS A 35 1.94 23.25 11.01
N ARG A 36 2.54 22.32 10.24
CA ARG A 36 2.98 22.58 8.86
C ARG A 36 1.80 22.96 7.98
N VAL A 37 0.73 22.16 8.01
CA VAL A 37 -0.45 22.40 7.19
C VAL A 37 -1.09 23.75 7.53
N ARG A 38 -1.33 23.98 8.82
CA ARG A 38 -2.02 25.15 9.36
C ARG A 38 -1.27 26.46 9.11
N ASN A 39 0.05 26.47 9.26
CA ASN A 39 0.86 27.69 9.24
C ASN A 39 1.46 28.01 7.88
N GLU A 40 1.70 27.01 7.03
CA GLU A 40 2.43 27.18 5.76
C GLU A 40 1.60 26.71 4.57
N VAL A 41 1.01 25.51 4.63
CA VAL A 41 0.32 24.91 3.47
C VAL A 41 -1.02 25.57 3.18
N LEU A 42 -1.86 25.81 4.19
CA LEU A 42 -3.17 26.43 4.00
C LEU A 42 -3.07 27.89 3.50
N PRO A 43 -2.19 28.75 4.06
CA PRO A 43 -1.94 30.06 3.47
C PRO A 43 -1.47 29.99 2.01
N TYR A 44 -0.57 29.06 1.70
CA TYR A 44 -0.11 28.83 0.32
C TYR A 44 -1.24 28.39 -0.62
N ILE A 45 -2.12 27.49 -0.16
CA ILE A 45 -3.31 27.06 -0.91
C ILE A 45 -4.22 28.25 -1.18
N GLU A 46 -4.51 29.08 -0.18
CA GLU A 46 -5.39 30.23 -0.35
C GLU A 46 -4.79 31.25 -1.35
N GLU A 47 -3.47 31.44 -1.30
CA GLU A 47 -2.76 32.36 -2.20
C GLU A 47 -2.64 31.83 -3.64
N ASN A 48 -2.31 30.55 -3.82
CA ASN A 48 -1.92 29.99 -5.12
C ASN A 48 -3.04 29.15 -5.79
N TYR A 49 -4.01 28.67 -5.00
CA TYR A 49 -5.13 27.84 -5.43
C TYR A 49 -6.46 28.32 -4.81
N PRO A 50 -6.80 29.61 -4.94
CA PRO A 50 -7.94 30.22 -4.24
C PRO A 50 -9.25 29.49 -4.57
N GLY A 51 -9.96 29.04 -3.54
CA GLY A 51 -11.22 28.30 -3.68
C GLY A 51 -11.11 26.93 -4.36
N LYS A 52 -9.91 26.43 -4.68
CA LYS A 52 -9.71 25.15 -5.39
C LYS A 52 -9.55 23.95 -4.44
N VAL A 53 -9.07 24.16 -3.22
CA VAL A 53 -8.88 23.08 -2.23
C VAL A 53 -9.58 23.45 -0.92
N GLN A 54 -10.42 22.56 -0.40
CA GLN A 54 -10.93 22.64 0.97
C GLN A 54 -10.13 21.72 1.88
N PHE A 55 -9.82 22.18 3.08
CA PHE A 55 -9.18 21.38 4.12
C PHE A 55 -10.23 20.89 5.12
N ILE A 56 -10.14 19.62 5.51
CA ILE A 56 -11.02 19.03 6.52
C ILE A 56 -10.18 18.32 7.59
N PHE A 57 -10.35 18.75 8.84
CA PHE A 57 -9.81 18.06 10.01
C PHE A 57 -10.66 16.82 10.31
N ARG A 58 -10.02 15.67 10.56
CA ARG A 58 -10.69 14.44 10.98
C ARG A 58 -10.12 13.95 12.31
N HIS A 59 -11.00 13.63 13.26
CA HIS A 59 -10.60 13.07 14.55
C HIS A 59 -10.16 11.61 14.38
N GLN A 60 -8.92 11.29 14.78
CA GLN A 60 -8.37 9.93 14.80
C GLN A 60 -7.84 9.60 16.19
N VAL A 61 -8.73 9.15 17.07
CA VAL A 61 -8.38 8.80 18.46
C VAL A 61 -7.55 7.51 18.48
N GLN A 62 -6.31 7.56 18.97
CA GLN A 62 -5.49 6.35 19.09
C GLN A 62 -5.63 5.69 20.48
N PRO A 63 -5.98 4.39 20.56
CA PRO A 63 -6.20 3.72 21.84
C PRO A 63 -4.97 3.63 22.75
N TRP A 64 -3.75 3.70 22.19
CA TRP A 64 -2.51 3.70 22.96
C TRP A 64 -2.12 5.10 23.49
N HIS A 65 -2.93 6.13 23.22
CA HIS A 65 -2.89 7.40 23.91
C HIS A 65 -4.10 7.44 24.87
N PRO A 66 -3.99 6.96 26.12
CA PRO A 66 -5.15 6.65 26.97
C PRO A 66 -6.13 7.81 27.15
N PHE A 67 -5.61 9.04 27.20
CA PHE A 67 -6.40 10.26 27.38
C PHE A 67 -6.73 11.01 26.08
N SER A 68 -6.36 10.48 24.90
CA SER A 68 -6.69 11.11 23.60
C SER A 68 -8.20 11.30 23.44
N THR A 69 -9.01 10.30 23.83
CA THR A 69 -10.48 10.39 23.84
C THR A 69 -10.97 11.67 24.52
N VAL A 70 -10.43 12.00 25.70
CA VAL A 70 -10.84 13.15 26.51
C VAL A 70 -10.52 14.47 25.81
N VAL A 71 -9.36 14.55 25.15
CA VAL A 71 -8.94 15.74 24.39
C VAL A 71 -9.78 15.93 23.13
N HIS A 72 -10.15 14.84 22.44
CA HIS A 72 -11.06 14.91 21.28
C HIS A 72 -12.50 15.28 21.68
N GLU A 73 -12.99 14.81 22.83
CA GLU A 73 -14.30 15.24 23.36
C GLU A 73 -14.31 16.74 23.65
N ALA A 74 -13.23 17.30 24.19
CA ALA A 74 -13.10 18.74 24.41
C ALA A 74 -13.18 19.55 23.10
N ALA A 75 -12.49 19.11 22.04
CA ALA A 75 -12.56 19.78 20.74
C ALA A 75 -13.97 19.77 20.15
N LEU A 76 -14.68 18.64 20.25
CA LEU A 76 -16.08 18.53 19.80
C LEU A 76 -17.06 19.31 20.70
N ALA A 77 -16.78 19.42 22.00
CA ALA A 77 -17.57 20.27 22.90
C ALA A 77 -17.46 21.74 22.50
N VAL A 78 -16.26 22.22 22.16
CA VAL A 78 -16.05 23.58 21.63
C VAL A 78 -16.84 23.78 20.35
N GLU A 79 -16.76 22.85 19.40
CA GLU A 79 -17.53 22.94 18.14
C GLU A 79 -19.04 23.02 18.38
N LYS A 80 -19.55 22.21 19.32
CA LYS A 80 -20.98 22.14 19.64
C LYS A 80 -21.51 23.43 20.27
N ILE A 81 -20.65 24.18 20.96
CA ILE A 81 -20.98 25.50 21.53
C ILE A 81 -20.84 26.58 20.46
N GLU A 82 -19.69 26.62 19.79
CA GLU A 82 -19.35 27.63 18.79
C GLU A 82 -18.44 27.04 17.71
N SER A 83 -19.03 26.64 16.57
CA SER A 83 -18.33 25.91 15.51
C SER A 83 -17.17 26.67 14.86
N THR A 84 -17.23 28.02 14.85
CA THR A 84 -16.16 28.90 14.33
C THR A 84 -14.89 28.86 15.18
N LYS A 85 -14.98 28.43 16.44
CA LYS A 85 -13.87 28.37 17.39
C LYS A 85 -13.08 27.05 17.35
N PHE A 86 -13.56 26.06 16.59
CA PHE A 86 -12.95 24.74 16.52
C PHE A 86 -11.45 24.80 16.17
N PHE A 87 -11.08 25.50 15.10
CA PHE A 87 -9.68 25.62 14.69
C PHE A 87 -8.83 26.42 15.67
N GLN A 88 -9.38 27.49 16.26
CA GLN A 88 -8.68 28.27 17.28
C GLN A 88 -8.35 27.39 18.51
N PHE A 89 -9.28 26.54 18.93
CA PHE A 89 -9.03 25.59 20.02
C PHE A 89 -8.10 24.46 19.60
N SER A 90 -8.23 23.95 18.38
CA SER A 90 -7.32 22.92 17.83
C SER A 90 -5.88 23.41 17.80
N ASP A 91 -5.66 24.65 17.36
CA ASP A 91 -4.36 25.34 17.39
C ASP A 91 -3.79 25.34 18.81
N LYS A 92 -4.62 25.71 19.81
CA LYS A 92 -4.25 25.69 21.22
C LYS A 92 -3.94 24.28 21.73
N LEU A 93 -4.75 23.28 21.40
CA LEU A 93 -4.52 21.89 21.82
C LEU A 93 -3.19 21.33 21.31
N PHE A 94 -2.80 21.64 20.07
CA PHE A 94 -1.48 21.25 19.53
C PHE A 94 -0.32 22.10 20.05
N GLU A 95 -0.58 23.32 20.53
CA GLU A 95 0.39 24.15 21.25
C GLU A 95 0.72 23.52 22.62
N VAL A 96 -0.31 23.20 23.41
CA VAL A 96 -0.18 22.66 24.77
C VAL A 96 -0.13 21.13 24.84
N GLN A 97 -0.04 20.45 23.69
CA GLN A 97 -0.13 18.99 23.55
C GLN A 97 0.62 18.20 24.63
N LYS A 98 1.85 18.59 24.98
CA LYS A 98 2.68 17.89 25.96
C LYS A 98 2.03 17.79 27.35
N GLN A 99 1.17 18.74 27.71
CA GLN A 99 0.42 18.73 28.98
C GLN A 99 -0.56 17.55 29.05
N TYR A 100 -0.88 16.93 27.93
CA TYR A 100 -1.82 15.81 27.81
C TYR A 100 -1.16 14.50 27.35
N PHE A 101 0.18 14.45 27.36
CA PHE A 101 0.91 13.20 27.23
C PHE A 101 0.75 12.34 28.48
N ASP A 102 0.86 11.03 28.32
CA ASP A 102 0.61 10.06 29.37
C ASP A 102 1.39 10.37 30.66
N GLU A 103 2.68 10.68 30.53
CA GLU A 103 3.54 11.10 31.66
C GLU A 103 2.98 12.29 32.45
N SER A 104 2.28 13.22 31.79
CA SER A 104 1.74 14.44 32.40
C SER A 104 0.37 14.25 33.06
N VAL A 105 -0.40 13.23 32.67
CA VAL A 105 -1.81 13.07 33.09
C VAL A 105 -2.14 11.71 33.71
N HIS A 106 -1.20 10.76 33.76
CA HIS A 106 -1.45 9.40 34.26
C HIS A 106 -2.06 9.33 35.67
N ASN A 107 -1.79 10.33 36.52
CA ASN A 107 -2.31 10.43 37.89
C ASN A 107 -3.55 11.34 38.01
N LEU A 108 -4.04 11.91 36.91
CA LEU A 108 -5.19 12.81 36.90
C LEU A 108 -6.47 12.05 36.56
N SER A 109 -7.56 12.41 37.24
CA SER A 109 -8.89 11.96 36.87
C SER A 109 -9.37 12.64 35.59
N ARG A 110 -10.32 11.99 34.90
CA ARG A 110 -10.99 12.56 33.72
C ARG A 110 -11.59 13.95 33.99
N ALA A 111 -12.16 14.17 35.19
CA ALA A 111 -12.71 15.46 35.58
C ALA A 111 -11.64 16.54 35.69
N GLN A 112 -10.51 16.25 36.34
CA GLN A 112 -9.38 17.19 36.46
C GLN A 112 -8.78 17.55 35.09
N ILE A 113 -8.77 16.61 34.15
CA ILE A 113 -8.31 16.88 32.78
C ILE A 113 -9.28 17.81 32.05
N TYR A 114 -10.60 17.63 32.20
CA TYR A 114 -11.58 18.57 31.66
C TYR A 114 -11.46 19.97 32.28
N GLU A 115 -11.24 20.07 33.58
CA GLU A 115 -10.98 21.36 34.25
C GLU A 115 -9.72 22.04 33.70
N SER A 116 -8.66 21.27 33.42
CA SER A 116 -7.47 21.78 32.76
C SER A 116 -7.77 22.28 31.34
N LEU A 117 -8.51 21.50 30.54
CA LEU A 117 -8.92 21.89 29.18
C LEU A 117 -9.83 23.13 29.18
N ALA A 118 -10.70 23.28 30.19
CA ALA A 118 -11.58 24.42 30.33
C ALA A 118 -10.83 25.75 30.56
N LYS A 119 -9.61 25.71 31.13
CA LYS A 119 -8.74 26.89 31.22
C LYS A 119 -8.36 27.40 29.84
N HIS A 120 -8.00 26.50 28.93
CA HIS A 120 -7.68 26.84 27.53
C HIS A 120 -8.92 27.32 26.75
N VAL A 121 -10.11 26.82 27.10
CA VAL A 121 -11.39 27.31 26.54
C VAL A 121 -11.65 28.78 26.91
N LYS A 122 -11.30 29.21 28.13
CA LYS A 122 -11.38 30.63 28.50
C LYS A 122 -10.42 31.50 27.69
N GLU A 123 -9.21 31.02 27.43
CA GLU A 123 -8.20 31.77 26.67
C GLU A 123 -8.67 32.09 25.24
N ILE A 124 -9.54 31.25 24.66
CA ILE A 124 -10.14 31.49 23.33
C ILE A 124 -11.46 32.28 23.38
N GLY A 125 -11.85 32.76 24.57
CA GLY A 125 -13.00 33.65 24.79
C GLY A 125 -14.33 32.94 25.00
N MET A 126 -14.33 31.67 25.43
CA MET A 126 -15.55 30.87 25.62
C MET A 126 -15.84 30.56 27.09
N SER A 127 -17.10 30.25 27.41
CA SER A 127 -17.56 29.91 28.77
C SER A 127 -17.11 28.49 29.18
N ASP A 128 -16.34 28.40 30.27
CA ASP A 128 -15.95 27.13 30.88
C ASP A 128 -17.14 26.36 31.44
N SER A 129 -18.10 27.05 32.07
CA SER A 129 -19.28 26.42 32.65
C SER A 129 -20.13 25.69 31.60
N GLN A 130 -20.35 26.31 30.44
CA GLN A 130 -21.08 25.70 29.33
C GLN A 130 -20.31 24.52 28.76
N PHE A 131 -18.99 24.67 28.57
CA PHE A 131 -18.09 23.60 28.11
C PHE A 131 -18.10 22.38 29.05
N LEU A 132 -17.88 22.60 30.34
CA LEU A 132 -17.87 21.53 31.34
C LEU A 132 -19.24 20.85 31.45
N SER A 133 -20.35 21.58 31.28
CA SER A 133 -21.71 21.00 31.30
C SER A 133 -21.99 19.97 30.18
N LEU A 134 -21.16 19.96 29.12
CA LEU A 134 -21.22 18.97 28.05
C LEU A 134 -20.39 17.72 28.35
N LEU A 135 -19.35 17.86 29.16
CA LEU A 135 -18.30 16.85 29.36
C LEU A 135 -18.40 16.11 30.70
N TYR A 136 -18.95 16.75 31.73
CA TYR A 136 -19.11 16.14 33.04
C TYR A 136 -20.11 14.99 33.03
N ILE A 137 -19.69 13.90 33.69
CA ILE A 137 -20.48 12.70 33.89
C ILE A 137 -20.85 12.66 35.37
N PRO A 138 -22.14 12.61 35.73
CA PRO A 138 -22.56 12.59 37.13
C PRO A 138 -22.07 11.31 37.82
N VAL A 139 -21.55 11.47 39.04
CA VAL A 139 -21.16 10.35 39.90
C VAL A 139 -22.44 9.69 40.42
N VAL A 140 -22.57 8.38 40.20
CA VAL A 140 -23.68 7.60 40.71
C VAL A 140 -23.26 6.96 42.03
N SER A 141 -23.95 7.29 43.13
CA SER A 141 -23.71 6.70 44.45
C SER A 141 -24.27 5.30 44.61
N ASP A 142 -25.23 4.92 43.76
CA ASP A 142 -25.92 3.64 43.73
C ASP A 142 -25.52 2.86 42.47
N ILE A 143 -24.69 1.82 42.63
CA ILE A 143 -24.09 1.06 41.52
C ILE A 143 -25.15 0.42 40.63
N GLU A 144 -26.30 0.02 41.19
CA GLU A 144 -27.41 -0.57 40.45
C GLU A 144 -28.07 0.42 39.46
N LYS A 145 -27.88 1.72 39.68
CA LYS A 145 -28.36 2.78 38.78
C LYS A 145 -27.28 3.29 37.82
N ALA A 146 -26.07 2.72 37.85
CA ALA A 146 -24.99 3.14 36.97
C ALA A 146 -25.35 2.86 35.49
N ARG A 147 -25.07 3.82 34.61
CA ARG A 147 -25.34 3.72 33.18
C ARG A 147 -24.08 3.98 32.36
N ASN A 148 -23.98 3.36 31.19
CA ASN A 148 -22.86 3.54 30.25
C ASN A 148 -23.21 4.55 29.13
N GLU A 149 -23.80 5.69 29.49
CA GLU A 149 -24.24 6.71 28.52
C GLU A 149 -23.09 7.63 28.07
N GLY A 150 -22.02 7.73 28.86
CA GLY A 150 -20.91 8.67 28.61
C GLY A 150 -21.32 10.12 28.90
N ASN A 151 -20.62 11.08 28.29
CA ASN A 151 -20.98 12.51 28.32
C ASN A 151 -21.84 12.90 27.08
N LYS A 152 -22.26 14.17 26.99
CA LYS A 152 -23.12 14.69 25.90
C LYS A 152 -22.45 14.80 24.52
N ILE A 153 -21.16 14.48 24.43
CA ILE A 153 -20.32 14.50 23.22
C ILE A 153 -20.01 13.08 22.73
N THR A 154 -20.18 12.07 23.57
CA THR A 154 -19.88 10.67 23.27
C THR A 154 -20.47 10.20 21.93
N SER A 155 -21.72 10.57 21.63
CA SER A 155 -22.38 10.20 20.36
C SER A 155 -21.74 10.87 19.15
N ASP A 156 -21.33 12.14 19.27
CA ASP A 156 -20.65 12.87 18.21
C ASP A 156 -19.26 12.24 17.94
N LEU A 157 -18.50 11.94 19.01
CA LEU A 157 -17.21 11.27 18.88
C LEU A 157 -17.32 9.87 18.23
N LYS A 158 -18.37 9.11 18.59
CA LYS A 158 -18.64 7.79 17.97
C LYS A 158 -18.81 7.89 16.46
N LEU A 159 -19.40 8.95 15.93
CA LEU A 159 -19.54 9.16 14.49
C LEU A 159 -18.18 9.39 13.81
N HIS A 160 -17.30 10.17 14.41
CA HIS A 160 -15.94 10.36 13.89
C HIS A 160 -15.13 9.06 13.90
N ILE A 161 -15.20 8.29 15.00
CA ILE A 161 -14.55 6.99 15.10
C ILE A 161 -15.11 6.02 14.05
N LYS A 162 -16.43 6.01 13.84
CA LYS A 162 -17.07 5.20 12.81
C LYS A 162 -16.58 5.57 11.41
N LEU A 163 -16.50 6.86 11.09
CA LEU A 163 -16.00 7.34 9.81
C LEU A 163 -14.54 6.93 9.57
N GLY A 164 -13.66 7.08 10.56
CA GLY A 164 -12.26 6.61 10.47
C GLY A 164 -12.15 5.11 10.23
N ARG A 165 -13.03 4.31 10.84
CA ARG A 165 -13.09 2.85 10.63
C ARG A 165 -13.59 2.48 9.24
N GLU A 166 -14.64 3.13 8.75
CA GLU A 166 -15.19 2.91 7.40
C GLU A 166 -14.17 3.26 6.31
N THR A 167 -13.37 4.30 6.54
CA THR A 167 -12.26 4.72 5.67
C THR A 167 -10.97 3.93 5.89
N ARG A 168 -10.97 2.94 6.80
CA ARG A 168 -9.85 2.05 7.14
C ARG A 168 -8.60 2.77 7.66
N ILE A 169 -8.79 3.88 8.36
CA ILE A 169 -7.70 4.67 8.95
C ILE A 169 -7.19 3.99 10.21
N HIS A 170 -5.89 3.69 10.23
CA HIS A 170 -5.21 3.08 11.37
C HIS A 170 -4.27 4.06 12.07
N VAL A 171 -3.33 4.65 11.32
CA VAL A 171 -2.27 5.52 11.87
C VAL A 171 -2.66 6.99 11.85
N SER A 172 -2.08 7.80 12.74
CA SER A 172 -2.22 9.26 12.74
C SER A 172 -0.83 9.92 12.67
N PRO A 173 -0.61 10.92 11.80
CA PRO A 173 -1.57 11.44 10.83
C PRO A 173 -1.79 10.49 9.64
N THR A 174 -2.98 10.53 9.04
CA THR A 174 -3.24 9.98 7.70
C THR A 174 -3.86 11.07 6.83
N VAL A 175 -3.35 11.26 5.61
CA VAL A 175 -3.80 12.28 4.66
C VAL A 175 -4.59 11.63 3.54
N LEU A 176 -5.73 12.22 3.20
CA LEU A 176 -6.53 11.87 2.04
C LEU A 176 -6.61 13.10 1.13
N PHE A 177 -6.50 12.86 -0.18
CA PHE A 177 -6.81 13.85 -1.20
C PHE A 177 -7.94 13.29 -2.06
N ASP A 178 -9.04 14.03 -2.16
CA ASP A 178 -10.26 13.61 -2.86
C ASP A 178 -10.78 12.24 -2.39
N LYS A 179 -10.76 12.04 -1.06
CA LYS A 179 -11.17 10.81 -0.35
C LYS A 179 -10.30 9.59 -0.61
N ILE A 180 -9.18 9.74 -1.33
CA ILE A 180 -8.20 8.69 -1.56
C ILE A 180 -7.05 8.88 -0.59
N VAL A 181 -6.68 7.84 0.15
CA VAL A 181 -5.52 7.87 1.07
C VAL A 181 -4.25 8.10 0.26
N ASP A 182 -3.52 9.16 0.59
CA ASP A 182 -2.25 9.50 -0.05
C ASP A 182 -1.09 9.19 0.92
N ASN A 183 -0.45 8.05 0.68
CA ASN A 183 0.65 7.55 1.51
C ASN A 183 2.00 8.23 1.22
N GLU A 184 2.08 9.11 0.21
CA GLU A 184 3.30 9.88 -0.03
C GLU A 184 3.50 10.92 1.07
N VAL A 185 2.39 11.52 1.53
CA VAL A 185 2.41 12.60 2.50
C VAL A 185 2.82 12.08 3.87
N SER A 186 3.94 12.61 4.37
CA SER A 186 4.46 12.28 5.69
C SER A 186 4.47 13.50 6.62
N SER A 187 4.29 13.27 7.92
CA SER A 187 4.54 14.32 8.93
C SER A 187 5.97 14.88 8.90
N GLY A 188 6.90 14.18 8.25
CA GLY A 188 8.27 14.61 8.01
C GLY A 188 8.43 15.66 6.91
N TRP A 189 7.42 15.88 6.06
CA TRP A 189 7.55 16.74 4.88
C TRP A 189 7.90 18.18 5.21
N ASN A 190 8.82 18.72 4.42
CA ASN A 190 9.08 20.15 4.39
C ASN A 190 8.06 20.87 3.49
N PHE A 191 8.09 22.21 3.50
CA PHE A 191 7.14 23.01 2.74
C PHE A 191 7.29 22.87 1.22
N ASP A 192 8.51 22.71 0.70
CA ASP A 192 8.74 22.52 -0.73
C ASP A 192 8.11 21.23 -1.26
N GLN A 193 8.21 20.14 -0.50
CA GLN A 193 7.53 18.88 -0.83
C GLN A 193 6.01 19.05 -0.88
N TRP A 194 5.43 19.83 0.04
CA TRP A 194 4.01 20.17 -0.01
C TRP A 194 3.64 20.97 -1.26
N LYS A 195 4.46 21.97 -1.66
CA LYS A 195 4.22 22.75 -2.89
C LYS A 195 4.30 21.88 -4.13
N GLU A 196 5.31 21.03 -4.24
CA GLU A 196 5.47 20.11 -5.37
C GLU A 196 4.30 19.11 -5.46
N TRP A 197 3.88 18.56 -4.33
CA TRP A 197 2.76 17.63 -4.27
C TRP A 197 1.44 18.34 -4.63
N LEU A 198 1.17 19.52 -4.05
CA LEU A 198 -0.01 20.32 -4.40
C LEU A 198 -0.01 20.73 -5.87
N ALA A 199 1.13 21.12 -6.43
CA ALA A 199 1.24 21.40 -7.85
C ALA A 199 0.87 20.17 -8.69
N LYS A 200 1.34 18.96 -8.34
CA LYS A 200 0.94 17.75 -9.06
C LYS A 200 -0.54 17.41 -8.93
N LYS A 201 -1.14 17.68 -7.76
CA LYS A 201 -2.51 17.24 -7.43
C LYS A 201 -3.58 18.24 -7.85
N VAL A 202 -3.32 19.54 -7.66
CA VAL A 202 -4.27 20.62 -7.94
C VAL A 202 -4.21 21.05 -9.42
N VAL A 203 -3.07 20.89 -10.11
CA VAL A 203 -2.94 21.20 -11.54
C VAL A 203 -3.72 20.21 -12.42
N TYR A 204 -4.10 19.05 -11.90
CA TYR A 204 -5.01 18.12 -12.59
C TYR A 204 -6.48 18.56 -12.59
N SER A 205 -6.85 19.72 -11.99
CA SER A 205 -8.21 20.28 -12.09
C SER A 205 -8.26 21.81 -12.25
N GLN A 206 -7.29 22.41 -12.93
CA GLN A 206 -7.57 23.72 -13.53
C GLN A 206 -8.58 23.52 -14.65
N ASP A 207 -9.82 23.86 -14.33
CA ASP A 207 -10.98 24.17 -15.17
C ASP A 207 -11.10 23.32 -16.43
N SER A 208 -12.05 22.37 -16.41
CA SER A 208 -12.62 21.73 -17.60
C SER A 208 -11.69 21.77 -18.81
N ALA A 209 -10.70 20.86 -18.83
CA ALA A 209 -10.28 20.35 -20.13
C ALA A 209 -11.57 20.07 -20.90
N ASP A 210 -11.65 20.45 -22.17
CA ASP A 210 -12.84 20.30 -23.03
C ASP A 210 -13.07 18.81 -23.36
N THR A 211 -12.86 17.95 -22.36
CA THR A 211 -13.07 16.51 -22.25
C THR A 211 -14.53 16.27 -21.89
N ASN A 212 -15.33 15.99 -22.89
CA ASN A 212 -16.73 15.62 -22.74
C ASN A 212 -16.84 14.11 -22.96
N PHE A 213 -17.53 13.39 -22.07
CA PHE A 213 -17.87 11.98 -22.26
C PHE A 213 -19.33 11.67 -21.91
N GLY A 214 -19.95 10.74 -22.63
CA GLY A 214 -21.36 10.40 -22.43
C GLY A 214 -21.98 9.58 -23.56
N ILE A 215 -23.27 9.31 -23.42
CA ILE A 215 -24.11 8.62 -24.41
C ILE A 215 -24.88 9.68 -25.21
N GLY A 216 -24.59 9.77 -26.51
CA GLY A 216 -25.33 10.55 -27.49
C GLY A 216 -26.37 9.71 -28.23
N VAL A 217 -27.40 10.37 -28.76
CA VAL A 217 -28.55 9.73 -29.40
C VAL A 217 -28.92 10.49 -30.67
N ILE A 218 -28.70 9.86 -31.83
CA ILE A 218 -28.95 10.49 -33.13
C ILE A 218 -30.24 9.90 -33.73
N PRO A 219 -31.27 10.71 -34.03
CA PRO A 219 -32.46 10.25 -34.73
C PRO A 219 -32.14 9.67 -36.12
N GLU A 220 -33.07 8.93 -36.70
CA GLU A 220 -32.90 8.34 -38.03
C GLU A 220 -32.59 9.39 -39.11
N TYR A 221 -31.67 9.06 -40.02
CA TYR A 221 -31.24 9.91 -41.14
C TYR A 221 -30.74 11.32 -40.78
N GLN A 222 -30.26 11.53 -39.55
CA GLN A 222 -29.74 12.82 -39.12
C GLN A 222 -28.23 12.81 -38.91
N THR A 223 -27.64 14.01 -38.92
CA THR A 223 -26.22 14.23 -38.60
C THR A 223 -26.13 15.11 -37.36
N TRP A 224 -25.38 14.65 -36.37
CA TRP A 224 -24.94 15.45 -35.24
C TRP A 224 -23.61 16.12 -35.55
N TYR A 225 -23.49 17.39 -35.22
CA TYR A 225 -22.22 18.11 -35.32
C TYR A 225 -21.75 18.51 -33.94
N ILE A 226 -20.54 18.10 -33.61
CA ILE A 226 -19.90 18.28 -32.31
C ILE A 226 -18.77 19.29 -32.49
N CYS A 227 -18.88 20.48 -31.88
CA CYS A 227 -17.92 21.57 -32.07
C CYS A 227 -17.22 21.97 -30.76
N SER A 228 -15.97 22.44 -30.87
CA SER A 228 -15.24 23.03 -29.74
C SER A 228 -15.91 24.31 -29.23
N LYS A 229 -15.80 24.57 -27.92
CA LYS A 229 -16.36 25.79 -27.30
C LYS A 229 -15.61 27.06 -27.72
N GLY A 230 -14.31 26.92 -28.03
CA GLY A 230 -13.43 28.03 -28.42
C GLY A 230 -12.46 27.64 -29.53
N LEU A 231 -11.56 28.55 -29.87
CA LEU A 231 -10.50 28.31 -30.83
C LEU A 231 -9.56 27.23 -30.30
N THR A 232 -9.31 26.21 -31.11
CA THR A 232 -8.33 25.15 -30.81
C THR A 232 -7.62 24.76 -32.09
N ASN A 233 -6.44 24.17 -31.99
CA ASN A 233 -5.73 23.49 -33.08
C ASN A 233 -5.58 21.98 -32.81
N TYR A 234 -6.26 21.46 -31.79
CA TYR A 234 -6.09 20.09 -31.33
C TYR A 234 -7.44 19.41 -31.10
N ILE A 235 -7.54 18.17 -31.54
CA ILE A 235 -8.72 17.32 -31.36
C ILE A 235 -8.26 15.90 -31.05
N ASN A 236 -8.87 15.27 -30.05
CA ASN A 236 -8.68 13.88 -29.68
C ASN A 236 -10.02 13.25 -29.28
N TYR A 237 -10.53 12.28 -30.04
CA TYR A 237 -11.85 11.70 -29.78
C TYR A 237 -11.95 10.20 -30.09
N ILE A 238 -12.80 9.49 -29.35
CA ILE A 238 -13.40 8.21 -29.75
C ILE A 238 -14.91 8.33 -29.67
N LEU A 239 -15.56 7.79 -30.68
CA LEU A 239 -16.99 7.60 -30.80
C LEU A 239 -17.25 6.12 -31.08
N GLN A 240 -18.21 5.50 -30.42
CA GLN A 240 -18.56 4.09 -30.65
C GLN A 240 -20.07 3.89 -30.60
N VAL A 241 -20.65 3.30 -31.64
CA VAL A 241 -22.06 2.92 -31.65
C VAL A 241 -22.29 1.81 -30.62
N VAL A 242 -23.30 1.97 -29.77
CA VAL A 242 -23.62 1.02 -28.71
C VAL A 242 -25.09 0.63 -28.73
N LYS A 243 -25.38 -0.63 -28.41
CA LYS A 243 -26.73 -1.07 -28.07
C LYS A 243 -26.84 -1.05 -26.55
N THR A 244 -27.50 -0.03 -26.01
CA THR A 244 -27.66 0.13 -24.56
C THR A 244 -29.10 0.51 -24.20
N PRO A 245 -29.66 -0.08 -23.13
CA PRO A 245 -30.94 0.36 -22.58
C PRO A 245 -30.83 1.71 -21.86
N GLU A 246 -29.62 2.19 -21.56
CA GLU A 246 -29.39 3.45 -20.86
C GLU A 246 -29.86 4.68 -21.67
N ASN A 247 -30.37 5.69 -20.97
CA ASN A 247 -30.80 6.96 -21.57
C ASN A 247 -29.59 7.83 -21.95
N ALA A 248 -29.82 8.81 -22.85
CA ALA A 248 -28.82 9.81 -23.20
C ALA A 248 -28.27 10.52 -21.95
N THR A 249 -26.97 10.81 -21.92
CA THR A 249 -26.36 11.50 -20.79
C THR A 249 -26.89 12.94 -20.71
N ASN A 250 -27.53 13.30 -19.59
CA ASN A 250 -28.04 14.65 -19.38
C ASN A 250 -26.92 15.69 -19.47
N GLY A 251 -27.08 16.68 -20.36
CA GLY A 251 -26.10 17.76 -20.55
C GLY A 251 -24.87 17.35 -21.37
N PHE A 252 -24.87 16.17 -22.02
CA PHE A 252 -23.86 15.81 -23.00
C PHE A 252 -24.07 16.60 -24.29
N GLY A 253 -23.63 17.86 -24.25
CA GLY A 253 -23.90 18.87 -25.26
C GLY A 253 -25.30 19.49 -25.13
N ILE A 254 -25.44 20.71 -25.63
CA ILE A 254 -26.75 21.38 -25.74
C ILE A 254 -27.36 20.98 -27.08
N ASN A 255 -28.44 20.20 -27.08
CA ASN A 255 -29.22 19.92 -28.29
C ASN A 255 -30.01 21.17 -28.69
N GLU A 256 -29.44 21.98 -29.59
CA GLU A 256 -30.16 23.12 -30.16
C GLU A 256 -30.96 22.67 -31.39
N VAL A 257 -32.28 22.63 -31.24
CA VAL A 257 -33.23 22.33 -32.32
C VAL A 257 -33.97 23.61 -32.69
N GLY A 258 -33.61 24.21 -33.83
CA GLY A 258 -34.28 25.42 -34.34
C GLY A 258 -33.61 26.74 -33.95
N ASN A 259 -34.20 27.85 -34.40
CA ASN A 259 -33.56 29.17 -34.54
C ASN A 259 -32.81 29.68 -33.29
N ARG A 260 -31.53 30.08 -33.53
CA ARG A 260 -30.60 30.90 -32.73
C ARG A 260 -30.85 31.01 -31.21
N PRO A 261 -29.96 30.46 -30.37
CA PRO A 261 -29.72 30.97 -29.03
C PRO A 261 -29.08 32.36 -29.12
N GLN A 262 -29.62 33.35 -28.42
CA GLN A 262 -29.14 34.74 -28.51
C GLN A 262 -27.84 35.02 -27.72
N VAL A 263 -27.41 34.15 -26.79
CA VAL A 263 -26.19 34.34 -25.99
C VAL A 263 -25.62 32.98 -25.56
N TYR A 264 -24.34 32.73 -25.83
CA TYR A 264 -23.61 31.50 -25.48
C TYR A 264 -22.92 31.63 -24.11
N ASP A 265 -23.70 31.75 -23.03
CA ASP A 265 -23.17 31.98 -21.66
C ASP A 265 -23.12 30.71 -20.77
N LYS A 266 -23.09 29.51 -21.37
CA LYS A 266 -22.95 28.25 -20.61
C LYS A 266 -21.74 27.45 -21.09
N GLU A 267 -20.98 26.92 -20.13
CA GLU A 267 -19.78 26.12 -20.38
C GLU A 267 -20.15 24.71 -20.88
N GLY A 268 -19.74 24.33 -22.10
CA GLY A 268 -19.89 22.96 -22.62
C GLY A 268 -19.86 22.83 -24.16
N LEU A 269 -19.74 21.58 -24.63
CA LEU A 269 -19.75 21.12 -26.03
C LEU A 269 -21.02 21.59 -26.78
N LEU A 270 -20.89 22.12 -28.00
CA LEU A 270 -22.06 22.46 -28.83
C LEU A 270 -22.43 21.29 -29.75
N VAL A 271 -23.70 20.89 -29.72
CA VAL A 271 -24.23 19.79 -30.53
C VAL A 271 -25.43 20.25 -31.36
N PHE A 272 -25.33 20.13 -32.69
CA PHE A 272 -26.40 20.54 -33.60
C PHE A 272 -26.90 19.39 -34.46
N VAL A 273 -28.22 19.33 -34.62
CA VAL A 273 -28.89 18.54 -35.66
C VAL A 273 -29.21 19.48 -36.82
N SER A 274 -28.35 19.56 -37.83
CA SER A 274 -28.60 20.40 -39.01
C SER A 274 -27.78 20.00 -40.22
N ASN A 275 -27.96 20.68 -41.35
CA ASN A 275 -27.01 20.57 -42.46
C ASN A 275 -25.80 21.48 -42.22
N TYR A 276 -24.65 21.16 -42.83
CA TYR A 276 -23.41 21.90 -42.61
C TYR A 276 -23.53 23.42 -42.90
N THR A 277 -24.25 23.78 -43.96
CA THR A 277 -24.47 25.17 -44.37
C THR A 277 -25.18 25.98 -43.27
N PHE A 278 -26.11 25.35 -42.55
CA PHE A 278 -26.87 25.99 -41.49
C PHE A 278 -26.05 26.16 -40.19
N ILE A 279 -25.10 25.25 -39.91
CA ILE A 279 -24.21 25.34 -38.73
C ILE A 279 -23.32 26.56 -38.81
N ARG A 280 -22.75 26.83 -40.00
CA ARG A 280 -21.96 28.05 -40.22
C ARG A 280 -22.79 29.31 -39.92
N SER A 281 -24.08 29.30 -40.25
CA SER A 281 -24.98 30.42 -39.98
C SER A 281 -25.45 30.53 -38.52
N LEU A 282 -25.43 29.41 -37.77
CA LEU A 282 -25.85 29.33 -36.37
C LEU A 282 -24.77 29.85 -35.42
N ILE A 283 -23.51 29.45 -35.63
CA ILE A 283 -22.41 29.76 -34.70
C ILE A 283 -21.92 31.21 -34.84
N ASP A 284 -21.82 31.76 -36.06
CA ASP A 284 -21.57 33.19 -36.29
C ASP A 284 -21.87 33.60 -37.75
N GLN A 285 -22.70 34.63 -37.97
CA GLN A 285 -23.04 35.12 -39.31
C GLN A 285 -21.88 35.87 -40.01
N ASN A 286 -20.86 36.31 -39.26
CA ASN A 286 -19.78 37.16 -39.77
C ASN A 286 -18.36 36.60 -39.56
N ALA A 287 -18.16 35.45 -38.90
CA ALA A 287 -16.82 34.90 -38.68
C ALA A 287 -16.35 33.91 -39.78
N PRO A 288 -15.10 34.05 -40.28
CA PRO A 288 -14.45 33.06 -41.12
C PRO A 288 -13.86 31.86 -40.35
N LYS A 289 -14.21 31.66 -39.06
CA LYS A 289 -13.42 30.86 -38.10
C LYS A 289 -14.01 29.49 -37.65
N VAL A 290 -15.07 29.02 -38.30
CA VAL A 290 -15.63 27.67 -38.05
C VAL A 290 -15.26 26.77 -39.21
N LEU A 291 -14.54 25.68 -38.93
CA LEU A 291 -14.11 24.70 -39.94
C LEU A 291 -14.66 23.32 -39.60
N TYR A 292 -15.38 22.72 -40.56
CA TYR A 292 -15.72 21.31 -40.53
C TYR A 292 -14.60 20.49 -41.13
N LEU A 293 -14.22 19.42 -40.44
CA LEU A 293 -13.16 18.52 -40.86
C LEU A 293 -13.78 17.22 -41.39
N PRO A 294 -14.13 17.13 -42.69
CA PRO A 294 -14.77 15.94 -43.25
C PRO A 294 -13.89 14.69 -43.09
N ASP A 295 -12.57 14.83 -43.21
CA ASP A 295 -11.62 13.71 -43.12
C ASP A 295 -11.48 13.14 -41.70
N LEU A 296 -11.89 13.92 -40.68
CA LEU A 296 -11.95 13.50 -39.28
C LEU A 296 -13.39 13.24 -38.82
N SER A 297 -14.39 13.44 -39.69
CA SER A 297 -15.78 13.24 -39.32
C SER A 297 -16.21 11.79 -39.55
N CYS A 298 -17.06 11.30 -38.65
CA CYS A 298 -17.58 9.94 -38.66
C CYS A 298 -18.82 9.88 -39.55
N GLY A 299 -18.64 9.91 -40.88
CA GLY A 299 -19.76 10.21 -41.77
C GLY A 299 -19.73 9.67 -43.20
N ILE A 300 -18.83 8.75 -43.57
CA ILE A 300 -18.80 8.26 -44.97
C ILE A 300 -19.55 6.91 -45.12
N GLU A 301 -19.53 6.03 -44.12
CA GLU A 301 -20.24 4.72 -44.08
C GLU A 301 -20.56 4.35 -42.61
N PRO A 302 -21.48 3.41 -42.29
CA PRO A 302 -21.85 3.13 -40.89
C PRO A 302 -20.67 2.54 -40.11
N VAL A 303 -19.94 3.39 -39.38
CA VAL A 303 -18.78 2.98 -38.59
C VAL A 303 -19.23 2.57 -37.18
N GLN A 304 -18.90 1.34 -36.75
CA GLN A 304 -19.15 0.90 -35.37
C GLN A 304 -18.30 1.67 -34.34
N LYS A 305 -17.10 2.12 -34.72
CA LYS A 305 -16.16 2.89 -33.90
C LYS A 305 -15.35 3.86 -34.74
N CYS A 306 -15.33 5.13 -34.38
CA CYS A 306 -14.62 6.20 -35.06
C CYS A 306 -13.71 6.93 -34.06
N GLU A 307 -12.43 7.08 -34.36
CA GLU A 307 -11.48 7.75 -33.49
C GLU A 307 -10.47 8.57 -34.28
N GLY A 308 -10.02 9.69 -33.71
CA GLY A 308 -9.07 10.59 -34.37
C GLY A 308 -8.25 11.38 -33.36
N LEU A 309 -7.04 11.75 -33.80
CA LEU A 309 -6.07 12.54 -33.04
C LEU A 309 -5.30 13.45 -34.01
N THR A 310 -5.21 14.73 -33.70
CA THR A 310 -4.37 15.68 -34.43
C THR A 310 -3.03 15.84 -33.72
N ASP A 311 -2.06 14.97 -34.04
CA ASP A 311 -0.65 15.14 -33.65
C ASP A 311 0.26 14.89 -34.89
N PRO A 312 0.93 15.93 -35.42
CA PRO A 312 1.04 17.29 -34.90
C PRO A 312 -0.30 18.08 -34.90
N PRO A 313 -0.44 19.16 -34.12
CA PRO A 313 -1.63 20.02 -34.12
C PRO A 313 -1.92 20.61 -35.51
N LEU A 314 -3.18 20.97 -35.77
CA LEU A 314 -3.61 21.62 -37.01
C LEU A 314 -2.94 23.00 -37.18
N ASP A 315 -2.75 23.43 -38.43
CA ASP A 315 -1.97 24.63 -38.75
C ASP A 315 -2.62 25.95 -38.28
N SER A 316 -3.89 25.94 -37.89
CA SER A 316 -4.58 27.14 -37.41
C SER A 316 -5.52 26.85 -36.24
N GLU A 317 -5.66 27.82 -35.33
CA GLU A 317 -6.63 27.77 -34.24
C GLU A 317 -7.99 28.26 -34.70
N GLN A 318 -8.97 27.36 -34.74
CA GLN A 318 -10.33 27.62 -35.22
C GLN A 318 -11.34 26.91 -34.32
N ILE A 319 -12.63 27.21 -34.50
CA ILE A 319 -13.69 26.36 -33.96
C ILE A 319 -13.80 25.17 -34.91
N TYR A 320 -13.38 24.00 -34.46
CA TYR A 320 -13.45 22.78 -35.25
C TYR A 320 -14.69 21.96 -34.90
N CYS A 321 -15.38 21.48 -35.94
CA CYS A 321 -16.58 20.66 -35.80
C CYS A 321 -16.38 19.28 -36.45
N LEU A 322 -16.85 18.23 -35.75
CA LEU A 322 -16.91 16.86 -36.22
C LEU A 322 -18.35 16.45 -36.51
N GLY A 323 -18.59 15.77 -37.63
CA GLY A 323 -19.88 15.23 -38.00
C GLY A 323 -20.02 13.77 -37.59
N VAL A 324 -21.15 13.40 -37.00
CA VAL A 324 -21.53 12.02 -36.69
C VAL A 324 -22.86 11.73 -37.38
N VAL A 325 -22.86 10.82 -38.35
CA VAL A 325 -24.04 10.54 -39.19
C VAL A 325 -24.75 9.28 -38.69
N ASN A 326 -26.07 9.33 -38.57
CA ASN A 326 -26.91 8.15 -38.44
C ASN A 326 -27.57 7.82 -39.79
N PRO A 327 -27.04 6.85 -40.56
CA PRO A 327 -27.65 6.43 -41.83
C PRO A 327 -28.82 5.44 -41.65
N ASN A 328 -29.12 5.00 -40.42
CA ASN A 328 -30.12 3.97 -40.15
C ASN A 328 -31.56 4.53 -40.11
N LYS A 329 -32.53 3.65 -40.35
CA LYS A 329 -34.00 3.84 -40.20
C LYS A 329 -34.49 3.81 -38.74
N TYR A 330 -33.57 3.98 -37.80
CA TYR A 330 -33.87 3.93 -36.39
C TYR A 330 -32.85 4.78 -35.64
N GLU A 331 -33.24 5.20 -34.44
CA GLU A 331 -32.39 5.96 -33.54
C GLU A 331 -31.12 5.16 -33.19
N THR A 332 -29.95 5.78 -33.36
CA THR A 332 -28.66 5.16 -33.06
C THR A 332 -28.04 5.84 -31.85
N LYS A 333 -27.71 5.04 -30.83
CA LYS A 333 -26.97 5.48 -29.64
C LYS A 333 -25.48 5.27 -29.84
N PHE A 334 -24.68 6.18 -29.31
CA PHE A 334 -23.23 6.07 -29.35
C PHE A 334 -22.61 6.60 -28.06
N THR A 335 -21.50 6.02 -27.64
CA THR A 335 -20.63 6.59 -26.60
C THR A 335 -19.63 7.52 -27.26
N ALA A 336 -19.32 8.61 -26.57
CA ALA A 336 -18.40 9.61 -27.03
C ALA A 336 -17.44 9.97 -25.90
N SER A 337 -16.17 10.16 -26.25
CA SER A 337 -15.13 10.72 -25.39
C SER A 337 -14.28 11.62 -26.27
N ILE A 338 -14.45 12.94 -26.13
CA ILE A 338 -13.85 13.96 -27.00
C ILE A 338 -13.10 15.01 -26.17
N SER A 339 -11.92 15.42 -26.64
CA SER A 339 -11.10 16.50 -26.08
C SER A 339 -10.60 17.43 -27.17
N PHE A 340 -10.70 18.74 -26.93
CA PHE A 340 -10.13 19.78 -27.79
C PHE A 340 -8.84 20.40 -27.22
N THR A 341 -8.23 19.78 -26.21
CA THR A 341 -7.07 20.33 -25.47
C THR A 341 -5.89 19.36 -25.51
N LYS A 342 -4.74 19.82 -26.00
CA LYS A 342 -3.52 18.99 -26.06
C LYS A 342 -3.02 18.67 -24.65
N GLY A 343 -2.83 17.38 -24.35
CA GLY A 343 -2.36 16.91 -23.04
C GLY A 343 -3.46 16.62 -22.01
N ALA A 344 -4.73 16.84 -22.33
CA ALA A 344 -5.84 16.41 -21.49
C ALA A 344 -5.95 14.88 -21.45
N ALA A 345 -6.20 14.31 -20.26
CA ALA A 345 -6.43 12.88 -20.11
C ALA A 345 -7.72 12.47 -20.85
N ARG A 346 -7.65 11.48 -21.73
CA ARG A 346 -8.85 10.93 -22.39
C ARG A 346 -9.70 10.20 -21.34
N PRO A 347 -10.96 10.60 -21.10
CA PRO A 347 -11.85 9.84 -20.23
C PRO A 347 -12.03 8.41 -20.76
N PRO A 348 -11.98 7.37 -19.90
CA PRO A 348 -12.21 6.00 -20.33
C PRO A 348 -13.64 5.88 -20.89
N LEU A 349 -13.78 5.20 -22.03
CA LEU A 349 -15.10 4.88 -22.57
C LEU A 349 -15.81 3.94 -21.62
N VAL A 350 -16.94 4.38 -21.07
CA VAL A 350 -17.87 3.50 -20.37
C VAL A 350 -18.72 2.85 -21.46
N ILE A 351 -18.50 1.57 -21.73
CA ILE A 351 -19.37 0.78 -22.59
C ILE A 351 -20.33 0.01 -21.66
N PRO A 352 -21.63 0.33 -21.63
CA PRO A 352 -22.60 -0.42 -20.84
C PRO A 352 -22.64 -1.88 -21.30
N ILE A 353 -22.73 -2.79 -20.33
CA ILE A 353 -22.72 -4.24 -20.54
C ILE A 353 -24.01 -4.67 -21.26
N GLU A 354 -23.90 -5.38 -22.39
CA GLU A 354 -25.05 -6.05 -23.02
C GLU A 354 -25.51 -7.23 -22.14
N GLU A 355 -26.78 -7.23 -21.73
CA GLU A 355 -27.43 -8.47 -21.31
C GLU A 355 -27.72 -9.30 -22.57
N THR A 356 -26.93 -10.36 -22.82
CA THR A 356 -27.25 -11.33 -23.87
C THR A 356 -27.33 -12.75 -23.30
N THR A 357 -28.53 -13.30 -23.43
CA THR A 357 -28.84 -14.73 -23.43
C THR A 357 -28.10 -15.46 -24.57
N PRO A 358 -27.69 -16.74 -24.40
CA PRO A 358 -26.89 -17.44 -25.40
C PRO A 358 -27.77 -18.18 -26.43
N THR A 359 -27.41 -18.08 -27.71
CA THR A 359 -27.78 -19.02 -28.78
C THR A 359 -26.58 -19.29 -29.69
N GLU A 360 -26.49 -20.55 -30.15
CA GLU A 360 -25.35 -21.24 -30.78
C GLU A 360 -24.96 -20.76 -32.20
N SER A 361 -23.67 -20.85 -32.57
CA SER A 361 -23.14 -21.75 -33.63
C SER A 361 -21.71 -21.37 -34.16
N THR A 362 -20.80 -22.35 -34.01
CA THR A 362 -19.63 -22.87 -34.77
C THR A 362 -18.99 -22.18 -36.02
N PRO A 363 -17.76 -22.58 -36.46
CA PRO A 363 -16.62 -21.68 -36.71
C PRO A 363 -16.03 -21.72 -38.15
N THR A 364 -15.02 -20.88 -38.45
CA THR A 364 -14.13 -21.12 -39.60
C THR A 364 -12.69 -20.61 -39.42
N LYS A 365 -11.76 -21.38 -40.01
CA LYS A 365 -10.28 -21.42 -39.93
C LYS A 365 -9.56 -20.23 -40.59
N ALA A 366 -8.34 -19.90 -40.11
CA ALA A 366 -7.13 -19.75 -40.94
C ALA A 366 -5.85 -19.63 -40.06
N THR A 367 -4.71 -20.09 -40.58
CA THR A 367 -3.35 -20.07 -39.97
C THR A 367 -2.32 -19.59 -41.04
N PRO A 368 -1.00 -19.46 -40.75
CA PRO A 368 -0.18 -18.23 -40.76
C PRO A 368 0.90 -18.18 -41.89
N PRO A 369 1.88 -17.24 -41.89
CA PRO A 369 3.28 -17.55 -41.47
C PRO A 369 4.03 -16.36 -40.76
N LYS A 370 4.96 -16.54 -39.79
CA LYS A 370 6.42 -16.90 -39.82
C LYS A 370 7.27 -15.98 -40.72
N ASP A 371 8.49 -15.50 -40.43
CA ASP A 371 9.55 -15.54 -39.39
C ASP A 371 10.36 -14.22 -39.60
N THR A 372 11.18 -13.65 -38.69
CA THR A 372 12.61 -13.99 -38.43
C THR A 372 13.24 -13.08 -37.35
N LEU A 373 14.32 -13.60 -36.75
CA LEU A 373 14.98 -13.24 -35.48
C LEU A 373 16.13 -12.21 -35.54
N SER A 374 16.23 -11.47 -34.42
CA SER A 374 17.35 -10.93 -33.58
C SER A 374 18.70 -10.41 -34.14
N PRO A 375 19.27 -9.34 -33.52
CA PRO A 375 20.65 -8.86 -33.70
C PRO A 375 21.64 -9.35 -32.62
N SER A 376 22.93 -9.25 -32.93
CA SER A 376 24.09 -9.56 -32.08
C SER A 376 24.75 -8.33 -31.44
N ASP A 377 25.12 -8.53 -30.16
CA ASP A 377 26.38 -8.21 -29.47
C ASP A 377 26.93 -6.77 -29.22
N THR A 378 27.14 -6.55 -27.90
CA THR A 378 28.34 -6.05 -27.18
C THR A 378 28.60 -4.54 -26.93
N ARG A 379 28.39 -4.18 -25.65
CA ARG A 379 29.25 -3.48 -24.64
C ARG A 379 30.28 -2.43 -25.09
N SER A 380 30.23 -1.26 -24.43
CA SER A 380 31.39 -0.65 -23.75
C SER A 380 30.99 0.46 -22.76
N PHE A 381 31.59 0.43 -21.55
CA PHE A 381 31.53 1.45 -20.49
C PHE A 381 32.53 2.58 -20.73
N ILE A 382 32.10 3.85 -20.61
CA ILE A 382 32.95 5.03 -20.30
C ILE A 382 32.13 6.04 -19.45
N LEU A 383 32.70 6.54 -18.35
CA LEU A 383 32.25 7.70 -17.55
C LEU A 383 33.34 8.81 -17.67
N PRO A 384 33.14 10.06 -17.21
CA PRO A 384 31.95 10.94 -17.17
C PRO A 384 32.26 12.37 -17.74
N ASN A 385 31.25 13.21 -18.02
CA ASN A 385 31.36 14.67 -17.85
C ASN A 385 30.02 15.41 -17.93
N ASP A 386 29.99 16.53 -17.21
CA ASP A 386 28.87 17.37 -16.79
C ASP A 386 27.99 18.04 -17.88
N ASN A 387 26.80 18.46 -17.43
CA ASN A 387 25.82 19.40 -18.03
C ASN A 387 24.86 18.89 -19.10
N ILE A 388 23.72 18.28 -18.72
CA ILE A 388 22.51 18.22 -19.57
C ILE A 388 21.23 18.26 -18.71
N ALA A 389 20.26 19.07 -19.16
CA ALA A 389 18.91 19.22 -18.60
C ALA A 389 18.22 17.88 -18.30
N ASN A 390 17.56 17.78 -17.13
CA ASN A 390 16.80 16.60 -16.71
C ASN A 390 15.52 16.43 -17.56
N LYS A 391 15.70 15.84 -18.74
CA LYS A 391 14.67 15.11 -19.47
C LYS A 391 14.32 13.88 -18.65
N LEU A 392 13.03 13.57 -18.46
CA LEU A 392 12.59 12.36 -17.77
C LEU A 392 13.17 11.15 -18.51
N ASP A 393 14.11 10.46 -17.89
CA ASP A 393 14.75 9.30 -18.48
C ASP A 393 13.77 8.11 -18.43
N MET A 394 13.06 7.90 -19.53
CA MET A 394 12.10 6.81 -19.71
C MET A 394 12.77 5.46 -19.94
N THR A 395 14.11 5.39 -19.91
CA THR A 395 14.85 4.15 -20.17
C THR A 395 14.71 3.09 -19.06
N GLU A 396 14.22 3.45 -17.88
CA GLU A 396 14.00 2.52 -16.75
C GLU A 396 12.54 2.00 -16.61
N ALA A 397 11.61 2.42 -17.47
CA ALA A 397 10.21 2.03 -17.36
C ALA A 397 9.99 0.55 -17.74
N LEU A 398 9.23 -0.18 -16.91
CA LEU A 398 8.83 -1.56 -17.20
C LEU A 398 7.94 -1.62 -18.46
N THR A 399 8.04 -2.72 -19.20
CA THR A 399 7.08 -3.04 -20.25
C THR A 399 5.68 -3.14 -19.68
N LYS A 400 4.68 -2.62 -20.41
CA LYS A 400 3.28 -2.70 -20.00
C LYS A 400 2.87 -4.17 -19.79
N PRO A 401 2.29 -4.53 -18.63
CA PRO A 401 1.83 -5.88 -18.39
C PRO A 401 0.59 -6.21 -19.24
N ARG A 402 0.35 -7.49 -19.43
CA ARG A 402 -0.83 -8.02 -20.10
C ARG A 402 -1.83 -8.54 -19.08
N ASN A 403 -3.07 -8.07 -19.14
CA ASN A 403 -4.16 -8.64 -18.36
C ASN A 403 -4.78 -9.80 -19.15
N VAL A 404 -4.87 -10.97 -18.53
CA VAL A 404 -5.43 -12.18 -19.11
C VAL A 404 -6.26 -12.92 -18.09
N ASN A 405 -7.36 -13.51 -18.52
CA ASN A 405 -8.10 -14.45 -17.70
C ASN A 405 -7.61 -15.87 -18.00
N HIS A 406 -7.40 -16.66 -16.96
CA HIS A 406 -7.15 -18.09 -17.10
C HIS A 406 -8.13 -18.86 -16.21
N THR A 407 -8.64 -19.98 -16.73
CA THR A 407 -9.50 -20.89 -15.97
C THR A 407 -8.72 -21.57 -14.84
N LEU A 408 -9.42 -21.97 -13.78
CA LEU A 408 -8.79 -22.67 -12.65
C LEU A 408 -8.15 -23.98 -13.08
N TYR A 409 -8.81 -24.75 -13.94
CA TYR A 409 -8.25 -25.97 -14.50
C TYR A 409 -6.90 -25.74 -15.20
N LYS A 410 -6.80 -24.67 -16.00
CA LYS A 410 -5.57 -24.32 -16.72
C LYS A 410 -4.45 -23.89 -15.78
N LEU A 411 -4.77 -23.10 -14.75
CA LEU A 411 -3.79 -22.72 -13.73
C LEU A 411 -3.31 -23.94 -12.94
N TYR A 412 -4.20 -24.88 -12.64
CA TYR A 412 -3.88 -26.15 -11.99
C TYR A 412 -2.97 -27.03 -12.86
N ASP A 413 -3.31 -27.27 -14.13
CA ASP A 413 -2.47 -28.00 -15.09
C ASP A 413 -1.05 -27.41 -15.17
N TRP A 414 -0.95 -26.08 -15.22
CA TRP A 414 0.35 -25.40 -15.23
C TRP A 414 1.14 -25.58 -13.94
N MET A 415 0.48 -25.65 -12.78
CA MET A 415 1.16 -25.95 -11.51
C MET A 415 1.69 -27.39 -11.48
N GLU A 416 0.87 -28.37 -11.87
CA GLU A 416 1.28 -29.78 -11.88
C GLU A 416 2.40 -30.07 -12.89
N ARG A 417 2.42 -29.36 -14.01
CA ARG A 417 3.48 -29.46 -15.02
C ARG A 417 4.74 -28.64 -14.71
N GLY A 418 4.78 -27.95 -13.56
CA GLY A 418 5.89 -27.10 -13.17
C GLY A 418 6.10 -25.87 -14.06
N LEU A 419 5.05 -25.41 -14.75
CA LEU A 419 5.06 -24.20 -15.59
C LEU A 419 4.73 -22.94 -14.79
N ILE A 420 4.29 -23.08 -13.54
CA ILE A 420 4.19 -21.98 -12.57
C ILE A 420 5.17 -22.26 -11.42
N ASP A 421 6.09 -21.32 -11.21
CA ASP A 421 6.91 -21.29 -10.00
C ASP A 421 6.15 -20.51 -8.91
N THR A 422 5.66 -21.25 -7.91
CA THR A 422 4.96 -20.69 -6.74
C THR A 422 5.89 -20.44 -5.55
N ASN A 423 7.18 -20.76 -5.66
CA ASN A 423 8.20 -20.61 -4.63
C ASN A 423 9.46 -19.89 -5.14
N PRO A 424 9.37 -18.73 -5.81
CA PRO A 424 10.56 -17.99 -6.15
C PRO A 424 11.30 -17.54 -4.89
N GLU A 425 12.63 -17.44 -4.98
CA GLU A 425 13.54 -17.10 -3.88
C GLU A 425 13.11 -15.84 -3.10
N PHE A 426 12.37 -14.95 -3.77
CA PHE A 426 11.91 -13.70 -3.19
C PHE A 426 10.58 -13.72 -2.45
N GLN A 427 9.89 -14.86 -2.40
CA GLN A 427 8.56 -14.99 -1.80
C GLN A 427 8.61 -15.66 -0.41
N ARG A 428 7.56 -15.48 0.40
CA ARG A 428 7.43 -16.09 1.75
C ARG A 428 6.81 -17.49 1.64
N ASP A 429 6.95 -18.32 2.68
CA ASP A 429 6.24 -19.59 2.79
C ASP A 429 4.72 -19.44 2.87
N ILE A 430 3.97 -20.54 2.74
CA ILE A 430 2.50 -20.55 2.85
C ILE A 430 2.11 -20.11 4.27
N VAL A 431 1.32 -19.03 4.38
CA VAL A 431 0.92 -18.44 5.67
C VAL A 431 -0.58 -18.59 5.92
N TRP A 432 -1.36 -18.97 4.90
CA TRP A 432 -2.80 -19.20 5.08
C TRP A 432 -3.03 -20.55 5.75
N ASN A 433 -3.70 -20.54 6.90
CA ASN A 433 -4.22 -21.74 7.54
C ASN A 433 -5.39 -22.34 6.72
N ASN A 434 -5.74 -23.60 6.99
CA ASN A 434 -6.80 -24.28 6.23
C ASN A 434 -8.11 -23.49 6.18
N THR A 435 -8.53 -22.84 7.27
CA THR A 435 -9.75 -22.00 7.29
C THR A 435 -9.74 -20.89 6.24
N LYS A 436 -8.62 -20.14 6.12
CA LYS A 436 -8.49 -19.08 5.11
C LYS A 436 -8.47 -19.64 3.69
N GLN A 437 -7.84 -20.79 3.49
CA GLN A 437 -7.83 -21.45 2.18
C GLN A 437 -9.25 -21.90 1.79
N CYS A 438 -10.02 -22.48 2.71
CA CYS A 438 -11.43 -22.84 2.49
C CYS A 438 -12.30 -21.61 2.15
N HIS A 439 -12.09 -20.46 2.81
CA HIS A 439 -12.83 -19.23 2.48
C HIS A 439 -12.54 -18.70 1.07
N LEU A 440 -11.34 -18.94 0.53
CA LEU A 440 -11.06 -18.62 -0.87
C LEU A 440 -11.87 -19.50 -1.81
N ILE A 441 -11.95 -20.80 -1.53
CA ILE A 441 -12.77 -21.73 -2.33
C ILE A 441 -14.24 -21.32 -2.28
N ASP A 442 -14.75 -20.93 -1.10
CA ASP A 442 -16.09 -20.34 -0.95
C ASP A 442 -16.26 -19.07 -1.78
N SER A 443 -15.23 -18.20 -1.81
CA SER A 443 -15.26 -16.98 -2.61
C SER A 443 -15.37 -17.26 -4.10
N ILE A 444 -14.64 -18.26 -4.59
CA ILE A 444 -14.68 -18.68 -6.00
C ILE A 444 -16.06 -19.25 -6.34
N LEU A 445 -16.54 -20.25 -5.58
CA LEU A 445 -17.82 -20.91 -5.84
C LEU A 445 -19.03 -19.96 -5.76
N LYS A 446 -18.93 -18.88 -4.97
CA LYS A 446 -20.00 -17.88 -4.81
C LYS A 446 -19.78 -16.60 -5.61
N ASN A 447 -18.80 -16.57 -6.51
CA ASN A 447 -18.47 -15.40 -7.34
C ASN A 447 -18.18 -14.12 -6.55
N TYR A 448 -17.62 -14.24 -5.34
CA TYR A 448 -17.08 -13.09 -4.61
C TYR A 448 -15.77 -12.61 -5.26
N TYR A 449 -15.46 -11.31 -5.11
CA TYR A 449 -14.26 -10.72 -5.68
C TYR A 449 -12.98 -11.42 -5.18
N VAL A 450 -12.20 -11.96 -6.12
CA VAL A 450 -10.86 -12.51 -5.88
C VAL A 450 -9.80 -11.60 -6.52
N PRO A 451 -8.83 -11.05 -5.74
CA PRO A 451 -7.78 -10.21 -6.30
C PRO A 451 -6.91 -10.93 -7.35
N PRO A 452 -6.33 -10.20 -8.32
CA PRO A 452 -5.60 -10.80 -9.43
C PRO A 452 -4.32 -11.53 -9.01
N ILE A 453 -3.84 -12.43 -9.86
CA ILE A 453 -2.55 -13.11 -9.71
C ILE A 453 -1.50 -12.39 -10.57
N LEU A 454 -0.32 -12.12 -10.01
CA LEU A 454 0.76 -11.45 -10.74
C LEU A 454 1.84 -12.46 -11.12
N PHE A 455 2.18 -12.51 -12.41
CA PHE A 455 3.22 -13.37 -12.94
C PHE A 455 4.35 -12.57 -13.62
N SER A 456 5.57 -13.04 -13.45
CA SER A 456 6.71 -12.77 -14.34
C SER A 456 6.87 -13.95 -15.29
N CYS A 457 6.67 -13.71 -16.58
CA CYS A 457 6.74 -14.71 -17.63
C CYS A 457 8.15 -14.75 -18.24
N LYS A 458 8.86 -15.86 -18.05
CA LYS A 458 10.17 -16.14 -18.66
C LYS A 458 10.05 -17.23 -19.71
N LYS A 459 10.73 -17.08 -20.85
CA LYS A 459 10.75 -18.14 -21.88
C LYS A 459 11.55 -19.32 -21.36
N LEU A 460 10.94 -20.51 -21.37
CA LEU A 460 11.61 -21.77 -21.06
C LEU A 460 12.19 -22.39 -22.34
N ASP A 461 11.40 -22.37 -23.43
CA ASP A 461 11.79 -22.78 -24.79
C ASP A 461 11.00 -22.00 -25.86
N ARG A 462 11.10 -22.38 -27.15
CA ARG A 462 10.45 -21.65 -28.26
C ARG A 462 8.93 -21.53 -28.12
N ASN A 463 8.25 -22.42 -27.38
CA ASN A 463 6.78 -22.45 -27.28
C ASN A 463 6.23 -22.44 -25.84
N ARG A 464 7.08 -22.55 -24.81
CA ARG A 464 6.66 -22.63 -23.39
C ARG A 464 7.22 -21.49 -22.55
N TRP A 465 6.37 -21.01 -21.66
CA TRP A 465 6.67 -19.94 -20.72
C TRP A 465 6.60 -20.47 -19.29
N LEU A 466 7.63 -20.17 -18.50
CA LEU A 466 7.63 -20.31 -17.05
C LEU A 466 7.02 -19.05 -16.44
N ARG A 467 6.03 -19.21 -15.57
CA ARG A 467 5.36 -18.13 -14.86
C ARG A 467 5.81 -18.11 -13.41
N ILE A 468 6.64 -17.13 -13.06
CA ILE A 468 7.06 -16.92 -11.68
C ILE A 468 5.97 -16.11 -10.97
N CYS A 469 5.37 -16.67 -9.92
CA CYS A 469 4.32 -16.02 -9.15
C CYS A 469 4.90 -14.92 -8.26
N ILE A 470 4.67 -13.65 -8.64
CA ILE A 470 5.06 -12.49 -7.82
C ILE A 470 4.07 -12.33 -6.66
N ASP A 471 2.76 -12.30 -6.97
CA ASP A 471 1.69 -12.26 -5.97
C ASP A 471 0.55 -13.22 -6.33
N GLY A 472 -0.05 -13.84 -5.33
CA GLY A 472 -1.12 -14.84 -5.52
C GLY A 472 -0.74 -16.27 -5.15
N LYS A 473 0.47 -16.52 -4.61
CA LYS A 473 0.90 -17.84 -4.13
C LYS A 473 -0.12 -18.54 -3.25
N GLN A 474 -0.68 -17.84 -2.26
CA GLN A 474 -1.65 -18.43 -1.33
C GLN A 474 -2.95 -18.81 -2.05
N ARG A 475 -3.36 -18.03 -3.06
CA ARG A 475 -4.54 -18.30 -3.88
C ARG A 475 -4.33 -19.56 -4.72
N LEU A 476 -3.25 -19.59 -5.49
CA LEU A 476 -2.84 -20.74 -6.31
C LEU A 476 -2.70 -22.02 -5.48
N THR A 477 -2.05 -21.93 -4.32
CA THR A 477 -1.89 -23.07 -3.41
C THR A 477 -3.25 -23.58 -2.92
N SER A 478 -4.16 -22.68 -2.51
CA SER A 478 -5.49 -23.09 -2.03
C SER A 478 -6.28 -23.83 -3.11
N ILE A 479 -6.24 -23.32 -4.35
CA ILE A 479 -6.89 -23.96 -5.51
C ILE A 479 -6.29 -25.35 -5.75
N ARG A 480 -4.96 -25.44 -5.82
CA ARG A 480 -4.25 -26.72 -5.98
C ARG A 480 -4.63 -27.74 -4.91
N ARG A 481 -4.59 -27.33 -3.64
CA ARG A 481 -4.89 -28.19 -2.50
C ARG A 481 -6.35 -28.65 -2.50
N PHE A 482 -7.28 -27.80 -2.94
CA PHE A 482 -8.67 -28.21 -3.08
C PHE A 482 -8.84 -29.24 -4.21
N MET A 483 -8.24 -28.99 -5.38
CA MET A 483 -8.29 -29.91 -6.53
C MET A 483 -7.59 -31.26 -6.27
N ASN A 484 -6.58 -31.27 -5.39
CA ASN A 484 -5.92 -32.49 -4.91
C ASN A 484 -6.66 -33.20 -3.76
N ASN A 485 -7.87 -32.76 -3.40
CA ASN A 485 -8.62 -33.25 -2.24
C ASN A 485 -7.90 -33.08 -0.87
N GLU A 486 -6.90 -32.21 -0.74
CA GLU A 486 -6.18 -31.98 0.52
C GLU A 486 -6.94 -31.08 1.50
N ILE A 487 -7.82 -30.21 0.98
CA ILE A 487 -8.71 -29.36 1.79
C ILE A 487 -10.15 -29.48 1.28
N PRO A 488 -11.16 -29.43 2.17
CA PRO A 488 -12.55 -29.40 1.76
C PRO A 488 -13.05 -27.96 1.54
N TYR A 489 -14.08 -27.80 0.73
CA TYR A 489 -15.01 -26.67 0.80
C TYR A 489 -15.88 -26.82 2.07
N LEU A 490 -16.01 -25.72 2.83
CA LEU A 490 -16.79 -25.65 4.06
C LEU A 490 -17.90 -24.62 3.86
N CYS A 491 -19.14 -25.06 3.70
CA CYS A 491 -20.30 -24.16 3.57
C CYS A 491 -20.68 -23.59 4.96
N PRO A 492 -20.53 -22.28 5.23
CA PRO A 492 -20.76 -21.74 6.58
C PRO A 492 -22.23 -21.49 6.92
N SER A 493 -23.17 -21.60 5.98
CA SER A 493 -24.51 -21.01 6.09
C SER A 493 -25.60 -21.87 6.74
N GLU A 494 -25.35 -23.15 7.09
CA GLU A 494 -26.43 -24.06 7.53
C GLU A 494 -26.10 -24.92 8.76
N GLY A 495 -25.51 -24.37 9.82
CA GLY A 495 -25.49 -24.97 11.18
C GLY A 495 -24.81 -26.36 11.35
N ARG A 496 -24.42 -27.03 10.27
CA ARG A 496 -23.63 -28.25 10.18
C ARG A 496 -22.64 -28.06 9.04
N THR A 497 -21.36 -28.09 9.36
CA THR A 497 -20.32 -27.87 8.35
C THR A 497 -20.16 -29.14 7.53
N LYS A 498 -20.91 -29.29 6.43
CA LYS A 498 -20.67 -30.35 5.45
C LYS A 498 -19.32 -30.07 4.78
N LYS A 499 -18.45 -31.08 4.76
CA LYS A 499 -17.17 -31.05 4.04
C LYS A 499 -17.41 -31.60 2.65
N THR A 500 -17.14 -30.79 1.64
CA THR A 500 -17.25 -31.21 0.23
C THR A 500 -15.86 -31.13 -0.41
N TYR A 501 -15.41 -32.19 -1.05
CA TYR A 501 -14.11 -32.29 -1.73
C TYR A 501 -14.27 -32.14 -3.24
N TYR A 502 -13.17 -32.00 -3.97
CA TYR A 502 -13.18 -31.80 -5.42
C TYR A 502 -13.56 -33.09 -6.18
N GLU A 503 -13.05 -34.24 -5.74
CA GLU A 503 -13.40 -35.56 -6.26
C GLU A 503 -13.85 -36.50 -5.15
N ASN A 504 -14.69 -37.48 -5.51
CA ASN A 504 -15.12 -38.51 -4.57
C ASN A 504 -13.97 -39.50 -4.34
N ILE A 505 -13.69 -39.80 -3.06
CA ILE A 505 -12.66 -40.76 -2.66
C ILE A 505 -13.29 -42.12 -2.33
N ASP A 506 -14.60 -42.15 -2.02
CA ASP A 506 -15.32 -43.35 -1.62
C ASP A 506 -16.11 -43.92 -2.81
N ASP A 507 -15.95 -45.22 -3.09
CA ASP A 507 -16.64 -45.97 -4.16
C ASP A 507 -18.18 -46.08 -3.96
N ASP A 508 -18.72 -45.50 -2.90
CA ASP A 508 -20.13 -45.59 -2.51
C ASP A 508 -20.90 -44.35 -3.02
N GLU A 509 -21.56 -44.47 -4.17
CA GLU A 509 -22.32 -43.39 -4.83
C GLU A 509 -23.43 -42.77 -3.94
N GLN A 510 -23.83 -43.46 -2.88
CA GLN A 510 -24.99 -43.10 -2.05
C GLN A 510 -24.73 -41.94 -1.08
N TYR A 511 -23.47 -41.61 -0.77
CA TYR A 511 -23.08 -40.52 0.16
C TYR A 511 -21.85 -39.74 -0.29
N SER A 512 -21.83 -39.30 -1.56
CA SER A 512 -20.76 -38.44 -2.09
C SER A 512 -20.60 -37.15 -1.25
N ASN A 513 -19.44 -37.02 -0.62
CA ASN A 513 -18.95 -35.76 -0.03
C ASN A 513 -18.05 -35.02 -1.03
N ALA A 514 -18.39 -35.06 -2.31
CA ALA A 514 -17.68 -34.37 -3.39
C ALA A 514 -18.59 -33.42 -4.16
N LEU A 515 -17.99 -32.50 -4.94
CA LEU A 515 -18.72 -31.67 -5.90
C LEU A 515 -19.48 -32.56 -6.89
N SER A 516 -20.69 -32.16 -7.25
CA SER A 516 -21.38 -32.76 -8.40
C SER A 516 -20.62 -32.47 -9.69
N VAL A 517 -20.90 -33.23 -10.76
CA VAL A 517 -20.26 -33.05 -12.06
C VAL A 517 -20.41 -31.61 -12.57
N GLY A 518 -21.60 -31.02 -12.42
CA GLY A 518 -21.85 -29.64 -12.83
C GLY A 518 -21.08 -28.62 -11.98
N GLU A 519 -21.09 -28.77 -10.65
CA GLU A 519 -20.33 -27.85 -9.76
C GLU A 519 -18.82 -27.94 -9.99
N LYS A 520 -18.31 -29.12 -10.36
CA LYS A 520 -16.91 -29.32 -10.75
C LYS A 520 -16.60 -28.59 -12.05
N GLU A 521 -17.43 -28.75 -13.08
CA GLU A 521 -17.28 -28.02 -14.35
C GLU A 521 -17.34 -26.50 -14.14
N ASP A 522 -18.25 -26.01 -13.31
CA ASP A 522 -18.36 -24.58 -12.96
C ASP A 522 -17.10 -24.08 -12.24
N PHE A 523 -16.57 -24.87 -11.30
CA PHE A 523 -15.33 -24.53 -10.60
C PHE A 523 -14.12 -24.54 -11.56
N ASP A 524 -14.00 -25.56 -12.41
CA ASP A 524 -12.91 -25.71 -13.38
C ASP A 524 -12.88 -24.56 -14.39
N ASN A 525 -14.06 -24.12 -14.83
CA ASN A 525 -14.25 -23.04 -15.80
C ASN A 525 -14.23 -21.64 -15.18
N SER A 526 -14.25 -21.53 -13.85
CA SER A 526 -14.11 -20.23 -13.17
C SER A 526 -12.79 -19.56 -13.56
N GLU A 527 -12.84 -18.26 -13.88
CA GLU A 527 -11.68 -17.52 -14.35
C GLU A 527 -11.08 -16.63 -13.27
N LEU A 528 -9.75 -16.59 -13.20
CA LEU A 528 -9.02 -15.59 -12.42
C LEU A 528 -8.25 -14.64 -13.31
N VAL A 529 -8.38 -13.34 -12.99
CA VAL A 529 -7.59 -12.28 -13.63
C VAL A 529 -6.12 -12.46 -13.26
N CYS A 530 -5.29 -12.62 -14.28
CA CYS A 530 -3.85 -12.74 -14.18
C CYS A 530 -3.18 -11.56 -14.89
N ILE A 531 -2.21 -10.94 -14.23
CA ILE A 531 -1.40 -9.84 -14.76
C ILE A 531 -0.03 -10.42 -15.08
N GLU A 532 0.30 -10.51 -16.36
CA GLU A 532 1.54 -11.10 -16.84
C GLU A 532 2.51 -10.01 -17.29
N TYR A 533 3.64 -9.90 -16.60
CA TYR A 533 4.80 -9.13 -17.06
C TYR A 533 5.74 -10.04 -17.84
N TYR A 534 6.37 -9.49 -18.86
CA TYR A 534 7.32 -10.20 -19.70
C TYR A 534 8.70 -9.56 -19.55
N ASP A 535 9.75 -10.37 -19.65
CA ASP A 535 11.15 -9.91 -19.68
C ASP A 535 11.60 -9.10 -18.44
N LEU A 536 11.07 -9.42 -17.25
CA LEU A 536 11.51 -8.81 -16.00
C LEU A 536 12.85 -9.36 -15.49
N THR A 537 13.67 -8.46 -14.95
CA THR A 537 14.84 -8.83 -14.14
C THR A 537 14.44 -9.23 -12.73
N ILE A 538 15.29 -9.99 -12.03
CA ILE A 538 15.05 -10.40 -10.64
C ILE A 538 14.86 -9.20 -9.71
N LEU A 539 15.60 -8.11 -9.93
CA LEU A 539 15.46 -6.88 -9.13
C LEU A 539 14.09 -6.23 -9.34
N GLN A 540 13.59 -6.22 -10.58
CA GLN A 540 12.25 -5.70 -10.88
C GLN A 540 11.15 -6.59 -10.30
N GLU A 541 11.32 -7.92 -10.34
CA GLU A 541 10.40 -8.86 -9.68
C GLU A 541 10.30 -8.58 -8.17
N GLN A 542 11.44 -8.36 -7.52
CA GLN A 542 11.51 -8.01 -6.09
C GLN A 542 10.90 -6.65 -5.79
N GLU A 543 11.11 -5.67 -6.66
CA GLU A 543 10.57 -4.31 -6.53
C GLU A 543 9.03 -4.33 -6.66
N ILE A 544 8.49 -5.06 -7.66
CA ILE A 544 7.04 -5.26 -7.81
C ILE A 544 6.47 -5.97 -6.58
N PHE A 545 7.11 -7.05 -6.12
CA PHE A 545 6.69 -7.78 -4.92
C PHE A 545 6.63 -6.87 -3.69
N SER A 546 7.66 -6.05 -3.47
CA SER A 546 7.76 -5.09 -2.35
C SER A 546 6.62 -4.05 -2.39
N ARG A 547 6.32 -3.53 -3.58
CA ARG A 547 5.28 -2.52 -3.80
C ARG A 547 3.87 -3.09 -3.62
N VAL A 548 3.62 -4.28 -4.13
CA VAL A 548 2.29 -4.93 -4.05
C VAL A 548 1.94 -5.34 -2.61
N GLN A 549 2.93 -5.71 -1.79
CA GLN A 549 2.70 -6.05 -0.37
C GLN A 549 2.76 -4.84 0.58
N LEU A 550 2.62 -3.62 0.07
CA LEU A 550 2.60 -2.38 0.86
C LEU A 550 3.81 -2.25 1.80
N GLY A 551 5.00 -2.67 1.37
CA GLY A 551 6.23 -2.37 2.09
C GLY A 551 6.41 -3.08 3.44
N LEU A 552 5.81 -4.26 3.68
CA LEU A 552 6.41 -5.19 4.63
C LEU A 552 7.70 -5.74 4.00
N ALA A 553 8.73 -4.90 3.98
CA ALA A 553 10.08 -5.30 3.61
C ALA A 553 10.41 -6.57 4.39
N LEU A 554 11.02 -7.51 3.68
CA LEU A 554 11.61 -8.67 4.33
C LEU A 554 12.47 -8.16 5.49
N THR A 555 12.32 -8.75 6.66
CA THR A 555 13.21 -8.42 7.78
C THR A 555 14.64 -8.62 7.31
N THR A 556 15.60 -7.92 7.93
CA THR A 556 17.02 -8.17 7.63
C THR A 556 17.32 -9.67 7.70
N ALA A 557 16.77 -10.38 8.70
CA ALA A 557 16.86 -11.83 8.80
C ALA A 557 16.30 -12.59 7.58
N GLU A 558 15.11 -12.24 7.09
CA GLU A 558 14.50 -12.86 5.91
C GLU A 558 15.27 -12.55 4.61
N LYS A 559 15.88 -11.35 4.49
CA LYS A 559 16.76 -11.01 3.37
C LYS A 559 18.04 -11.85 3.41
N LEU A 560 18.63 -12.00 4.59
CA LEU A 560 19.89 -12.72 4.76
C LEU A 560 19.74 -14.24 4.57
N HIS A 561 18.59 -14.82 4.91
CA HIS A 561 18.36 -16.27 4.81
C HIS A 561 18.40 -16.82 3.36
N ARG A 562 18.33 -15.92 2.37
CA ARG A 562 18.32 -16.25 0.93
C ARG A 562 19.70 -16.48 0.34
N PHE A 563 20.75 -16.04 1.02
CA PHE A 563 22.10 -16.31 0.53
C PHE A 563 22.39 -17.82 0.52
N THR A 564 23.06 -18.25 -0.53
CA THR A 564 23.48 -19.64 -0.79
C THR A 564 25.00 -19.80 -0.74
N SER A 565 25.73 -18.79 -0.23
CA SER A 565 27.19 -18.88 -0.09
C SER A 565 27.61 -19.94 0.93
N PRO A 566 28.86 -20.43 0.86
CA PRO A 566 29.38 -21.43 1.81
C PRO A 566 29.24 -21.02 3.28
N ILE A 567 29.31 -19.72 3.58
CA ILE A 567 29.10 -19.17 4.94
C ILE A 567 27.63 -19.23 5.34
N ALA A 568 26.72 -18.93 4.41
CA ALA A 568 25.28 -19.04 4.63
C ALA A 568 24.88 -20.51 4.89
N GLU A 569 25.44 -21.45 4.13
CA GLU A 569 25.25 -22.88 4.35
C GLU A 569 25.78 -23.34 5.70
N LEU A 570 26.96 -22.87 6.13
CA LEU A 570 27.47 -23.15 7.48
C LEU A 570 26.48 -22.68 8.55
N ALA A 571 25.95 -21.46 8.42
CA ALA A 571 24.99 -20.93 9.38
C ALA A 571 23.66 -21.72 9.42
N LYS A 572 23.18 -22.20 8.26
CA LYS A 572 21.99 -23.08 8.17
C LYS A 572 22.26 -24.43 8.85
N ASN A 573 23.40 -25.05 8.55
CA ASN A 573 23.80 -26.33 9.14
C ASN A 573 23.92 -26.24 10.67
N ILE A 574 24.46 -25.15 11.20
CA ILE A 574 24.52 -24.90 12.65
C ILE A 574 23.10 -24.84 13.25
N LEU A 575 22.19 -24.11 12.61
CA LEU A 575 20.81 -23.98 13.12
C LEU A 575 20.05 -25.31 13.08
N GLU A 576 20.27 -26.13 12.04
CA GLU A 576 19.70 -27.47 11.92
C GLU A 576 20.28 -28.44 12.96
N GLN A 577 21.59 -28.37 13.20
CA GLN A 577 22.28 -29.23 14.16
C GLN A 577 21.94 -28.88 15.62
N TYR A 578 21.71 -27.60 15.93
CA TYR A 578 21.49 -27.10 17.29
C TYR A 578 20.15 -26.34 17.42
N PRO A 579 19.00 -27.04 17.32
CA PRO A 579 17.67 -26.41 17.36
C PRO A 579 17.33 -25.82 18.75
N SER A 580 18.08 -26.16 19.80
CA SER A 580 17.95 -25.64 21.16
C SER A 580 18.12 -24.12 21.23
N ILE A 581 18.88 -23.53 20.30
CA ILE A 581 19.06 -22.08 20.17
C ILE A 581 17.70 -21.36 20.10
N ASN A 582 16.69 -21.97 19.47
CA ASN A 582 15.35 -21.39 19.33
C ASN A 582 14.61 -21.20 20.67
N LYS A 583 15.09 -21.80 21.76
CA LYS A 583 14.53 -21.61 23.10
C LYS A 583 14.96 -20.28 23.74
N ILE A 584 16.19 -19.85 23.46
CA ILE A 584 16.82 -18.70 24.13
C ILE A 584 16.76 -17.40 23.31
N VAL A 585 16.44 -17.47 22.02
CA VAL A 585 16.27 -16.30 21.14
C VAL A 585 14.89 -16.26 20.49
N ASP A 586 14.41 -15.07 20.10
CA ASP A 586 13.16 -14.93 19.37
C ASP A 586 13.23 -15.69 18.04
N ASN A 587 12.41 -16.74 17.88
CA ASN A 587 12.36 -17.56 16.66
C ASN A 587 11.46 -16.98 15.55
N LYS A 588 11.01 -15.72 15.70
CA LYS A 588 10.21 -15.08 14.65
C LYS A 588 11.09 -14.66 13.46
N ARG A 589 10.61 -14.95 12.25
CA ARG A 589 11.07 -14.35 10.98
C ARG A 589 12.57 -14.52 10.69
N GLY A 590 13.12 -15.72 10.93
CA GLY A 590 14.51 -16.08 10.59
C GLY A 590 15.59 -15.47 11.49
N LYS A 591 15.20 -14.91 12.64
CA LYS A 591 16.11 -14.21 13.54
C LYS A 591 17.27 -15.06 14.08
N PRO A 592 17.11 -16.35 14.42
CA PRO A 592 18.24 -17.20 14.84
C PRO A 592 19.35 -17.28 13.80
N PHE A 593 19.00 -17.46 12.52
CA PHE A 593 19.95 -17.46 11.41
C PHE A 593 20.74 -16.13 11.35
N GLN A 594 20.05 -14.99 11.47
CA GLN A 594 20.71 -13.68 11.50
C GLN A 594 21.76 -13.59 12.61
N LEU A 595 21.43 -14.06 13.82
CA LEU A 595 22.32 -14.01 14.98
C LEU A 595 23.54 -14.93 14.82
N ILE A 596 23.35 -16.12 14.25
CA ILE A 596 24.44 -17.06 13.94
C ILE A 596 25.42 -16.41 12.95
N VAL A 597 24.93 -15.79 11.88
CA VAL A 597 25.79 -15.10 10.91
C VAL A 597 26.54 -13.94 11.57
N GLN A 598 25.88 -13.15 12.42
CA GLN A 598 26.53 -12.06 13.16
C GLN A 598 27.61 -12.57 14.11
N ALA A 599 27.39 -13.71 14.77
CA ALA A 599 28.39 -14.38 15.60
C ALA A 599 29.58 -14.87 14.77
N LEU A 600 29.35 -15.54 13.63
CA LEU A 600 30.40 -16.01 12.72
C LEU A 600 31.28 -14.85 12.23
N HIS A 601 30.65 -13.76 11.80
CA HIS A 601 31.36 -12.55 11.37
C HIS A 601 32.24 -11.96 12.48
N MET A 602 31.76 -11.95 13.73
CA MET A 602 32.52 -11.47 14.88
C MET A 602 33.69 -12.40 15.24
N MET A 603 33.47 -13.72 15.17
CA MET A 603 34.52 -14.74 15.41
C MET A 603 35.64 -14.65 14.37
N GLU A 604 35.31 -14.40 13.11
CA GLU A 604 36.31 -14.36 12.04
C GLU A 604 37.07 -13.04 11.97
N LEU A 605 36.36 -11.90 11.96
CA LEU A 605 37.00 -10.60 11.71
C LEU A 605 37.56 -9.95 12.99
N ASN A 606 37.16 -10.44 14.15
CA ASN A 606 37.50 -9.89 15.46
C ASN A 606 37.47 -8.34 15.52
N PRO A 607 36.35 -7.70 15.12
CA PRO A 607 36.34 -6.27 14.87
C PRO A 607 36.27 -5.48 16.17
N THR A 608 37.23 -4.59 16.41
CA THR A 608 37.22 -3.68 17.58
C THR A 608 36.12 -2.60 17.52
N LYS A 609 35.48 -2.43 16.36
CA LYS A 609 34.34 -1.51 16.15
C LYS A 609 33.11 -2.29 15.72
N PHE A 610 31.92 -1.73 15.97
CA PHE A 610 30.66 -2.36 15.57
C PHE A 610 30.59 -2.43 14.04
N SER A 611 30.84 -3.61 13.49
CA SER A 611 30.77 -3.87 12.05
C SER A 611 29.64 -4.84 11.68
N ALA A 612 28.81 -5.28 12.63
CA ALA A 612 27.69 -6.20 12.38
C ALA A 612 26.38 -5.47 11.97
N ASN A 613 26.50 -4.37 11.21
CA ASN A 613 25.33 -3.70 10.62
C ASN A 613 24.80 -4.51 9.42
N PRO A 614 23.53 -4.31 8.99
CA PRO A 614 22.94 -5.07 7.89
C PRO A 614 23.77 -5.06 6.60
N GLY A 615 24.42 -3.95 6.25
CA GLY A 615 25.22 -3.84 5.02
C GLY A 615 26.51 -4.67 5.05
N ALA A 616 27.21 -4.65 6.18
CA ALA A 616 28.43 -5.44 6.36
C ALA A 616 28.15 -6.94 6.43
N ILE A 617 27.07 -7.34 7.10
CA ILE A 617 26.64 -8.76 7.12
C ILE A 617 26.19 -9.23 5.74
N THR A 618 25.50 -8.40 4.96
CA THR A 618 25.18 -8.70 3.56
C THR A 618 26.46 -8.90 2.74
N LYS A 619 27.45 -8.01 2.86
CA LYS A 619 28.73 -8.14 2.14
C LYS A 619 29.48 -9.41 2.53
N TYR A 620 29.46 -9.77 3.81
CA TYR A 620 30.06 -10.99 4.34
C TYR A 620 29.39 -12.25 3.81
N LEU A 621 28.06 -12.24 3.64
CA LEU A 621 27.31 -13.37 3.07
C LEU A 621 27.36 -13.45 1.54
N GLN A 622 27.60 -12.34 0.84
CA GLN A 622 27.79 -12.29 -0.61
C GLN A 622 29.16 -12.83 -1.05
N ASP A 623 30.10 -12.97 -0.13
CA ASP A 623 31.43 -13.50 -0.39
C ASP A 623 31.35 -15.02 -0.65
N ASP A 624 31.62 -15.43 -1.90
CA ASP A 624 31.55 -16.82 -2.35
C ASP A 624 32.81 -17.64 -2.03
N ARG A 625 33.65 -17.14 -1.13
CA ARG A 625 34.84 -17.87 -0.69
C ARG A 625 34.48 -19.14 0.08
N SER A 626 35.37 -20.12 -0.01
CA SER A 626 35.32 -21.30 0.87
C SER A 626 35.44 -20.87 2.33
N VAL A 627 34.62 -21.46 3.21
CA VAL A 627 34.71 -21.21 4.65
C VAL A 627 36.07 -21.66 5.20
N PRO A 628 36.83 -20.78 5.87
CA PRO A 628 38.11 -21.14 6.49
C PRO A 628 37.94 -22.30 7.49
N GLN A 629 38.90 -23.23 7.48
CA GLN A 629 38.86 -24.39 8.36
C GLN A 629 38.87 -24.01 9.84
N GLU A 630 39.62 -22.96 10.19
CA GLU A 630 39.66 -22.40 11.55
C GLU A 630 38.28 -21.90 12.00
N LEU A 631 37.54 -21.20 11.13
CA LEU A 631 36.19 -20.73 11.44
C LEU A 631 35.22 -21.90 11.61
N LYS A 632 35.27 -22.91 10.75
CA LYS A 632 34.46 -24.13 10.89
C LYS A 632 34.69 -24.78 12.25
N GLN A 633 35.95 -25.06 12.61
CA GLN A 633 36.30 -25.69 13.88
C GLN A 633 35.85 -24.87 15.09
N LYS A 634 36.13 -23.55 15.09
CA LYS A 634 35.69 -22.64 16.15
C LYS A 634 34.17 -22.62 16.29
N SER A 635 33.45 -22.47 15.17
CA SER A 635 31.99 -22.41 15.19
C SER A 635 31.36 -23.71 15.70
N SER A 636 31.84 -24.89 15.24
CA SER A 636 31.32 -26.18 15.70
C SER A 636 31.52 -26.37 17.20
N ARG A 637 32.68 -25.97 17.74
CA ARG A 637 32.93 -26.02 19.19
C ARG A 637 31.99 -25.08 19.95
N VAL A 638 31.92 -23.81 19.55
CA VAL A 638 31.13 -22.77 20.22
C VAL A 638 29.65 -23.15 20.29
N PHE A 639 29.06 -23.59 19.18
CA PHE A 639 27.65 -23.93 19.15
C PHE A 639 27.35 -25.27 19.86
N ALA A 640 28.31 -26.20 19.94
CA ALA A 640 28.19 -27.39 20.77
C ALA A 640 28.22 -27.06 22.28
N GLU A 641 29.13 -26.18 22.71
CA GLU A 641 29.19 -25.68 24.10
C GLU A 641 27.92 -24.92 24.46
N LEU A 642 27.45 -24.05 23.56
CA LEU A 642 26.20 -23.32 23.75
C LEU A 642 24.99 -24.26 23.86
N ASP A 643 24.88 -25.26 22.98
CA ASP A 643 23.82 -26.26 23.03
C ASP A 643 23.84 -27.06 24.34
N PHE A 644 25.02 -27.43 24.84
CA PHE A 644 25.17 -28.08 26.13
C PHE A 644 24.69 -27.18 27.27
N LEU A 645 25.10 -25.90 27.30
CA LEU A 645 24.66 -24.94 28.31
C LEU A 645 23.14 -24.78 28.32
N ILE A 646 22.51 -24.65 27.15
CA ILE A 646 21.05 -24.54 27.02
C ILE A 646 20.35 -25.81 27.53
N LYS A 647 20.94 -26.99 27.32
CA LYS A 647 20.36 -28.26 27.80
C LYS A 647 20.49 -28.45 29.31
N VAL A 648 21.54 -27.91 29.92
CA VAL A 648 21.77 -27.98 31.38
C VAL A 648 20.83 -27.03 32.11
N ASP A 649 20.73 -25.78 31.64
CA ASP A 649 19.88 -24.75 32.22
C ASP A 649 19.56 -23.71 31.15
N ASP A 650 18.35 -23.74 30.58
CA ASP A 650 17.90 -22.72 29.63
C ASP A 650 17.38 -21.45 30.33
N GLU A 651 16.96 -21.56 31.59
CA GLU A 651 16.46 -20.43 32.38
C GLU A 651 17.56 -19.40 32.65
N ILE A 652 18.83 -19.81 32.79
CA ILE A 652 19.97 -18.90 32.98
C ILE A 652 20.04 -17.78 31.92
N PHE A 653 19.64 -18.09 30.67
CA PHE A 653 19.63 -17.12 29.56
C PHE A 653 18.51 -16.09 29.71
N THR A 654 17.40 -16.45 30.37
CA THR A 654 16.21 -15.59 30.53
C THR A 654 16.04 -15.01 31.94
N LYS A 655 16.87 -15.44 32.89
CA LYS A 655 16.91 -14.95 34.27
C LYS A 655 17.06 -13.42 34.28
N ASP A 656 16.24 -12.77 35.11
CA ASP A 656 16.09 -11.30 35.28
C ASP A 656 15.57 -10.52 34.06
N HIS A 657 16.12 -10.77 32.87
CA HIS A 657 15.66 -10.21 31.61
C HIS A 657 15.90 -11.16 30.44
N ARG A 658 15.11 -10.98 29.37
CA ARG A 658 15.27 -11.71 28.12
C ARG A 658 16.69 -11.54 27.56
N PHE A 659 17.22 -12.60 26.97
CA PHE A 659 18.52 -12.60 26.30
C PHE A 659 18.45 -11.77 25.02
N ALA A 660 19.12 -10.62 25.02
CA ALA A 660 19.05 -9.69 23.90
C ALA A 660 19.91 -10.18 22.72
N PRO A 661 19.55 -9.82 21.47
CA PRO A 661 20.31 -10.14 20.27
C PRO A 661 21.82 -9.87 20.35
N ILE A 662 22.21 -8.76 20.98
CA ILE A 662 23.63 -8.38 21.07
C ILE A 662 24.36 -9.20 22.14
N GLU A 663 23.68 -9.58 23.22
CA GLU A 663 24.24 -10.44 24.26
C GLU A 663 24.51 -11.85 23.71
N PHE A 664 23.61 -12.38 22.89
CA PHE A 664 23.82 -13.66 22.20
C PHE A 664 25.10 -13.66 21.36
N VAL A 665 25.28 -12.64 20.52
CA VAL A 665 26.45 -12.54 19.64
C VAL A 665 27.75 -12.39 20.44
N PHE A 666 27.75 -11.57 21.50
CA PHE A 666 28.92 -11.42 22.37
C PHE A 666 29.23 -12.68 23.19
N PHE A 667 28.21 -13.40 23.66
CA PHE A 667 28.43 -14.64 24.39
C PHE A 667 29.03 -15.73 23.50
N CYS A 668 28.55 -15.86 22.26
CA CYS A 668 29.19 -16.74 21.26
C CYS A 668 30.65 -16.34 21.01
N TYR A 669 30.95 -15.05 21.00
CA TYR A 669 32.32 -14.57 20.85
C TYR A 669 33.19 -14.86 22.09
N ILE A 670 32.64 -14.77 23.31
CA ILE A 670 33.32 -15.17 24.56
C ILE A 670 33.69 -16.65 24.52
N LEU A 671 32.75 -17.53 24.14
CA LEU A 671 32.99 -18.97 23.95
C LEU A 671 34.08 -19.23 22.87
N ALA A 672 34.13 -18.39 21.84
CA ALA A 672 35.15 -18.50 20.79
C ALA A 672 36.53 -18.07 21.28
N LYS A 673 36.60 -16.95 22.02
CA LYS A 673 37.85 -16.31 22.48
C LYS A 673 38.49 -17.04 23.66
N PHE A 674 37.69 -17.44 24.64
CA PHE A 674 38.17 -18.11 25.85
C PHE A 674 37.76 -19.58 25.80
N SER A 675 38.64 -20.42 25.26
CA SER A 675 38.39 -21.86 25.13
C SER A 675 38.89 -22.65 26.33
N ASP A 676 38.39 -23.89 26.46
CA ASP A 676 38.91 -24.89 27.38
C ASP A 676 38.76 -24.53 28.87
N LEU A 677 37.74 -23.72 29.19
CA LEU A 677 37.36 -23.36 30.55
C LEU A 677 36.23 -24.28 31.07
N GLU A 678 36.08 -24.36 32.39
CA GLU A 678 35.03 -25.16 33.01
C GLU A 678 33.63 -24.59 32.71
N MET A 679 32.64 -25.46 32.56
CA MET A 679 31.25 -25.04 32.27
C MET A 679 30.67 -24.05 33.29
N ALA A 680 31.03 -24.21 34.57
CA ALA A 680 30.65 -23.28 35.63
C ALA A 680 31.17 -21.86 35.38
N TRP A 681 32.36 -21.74 34.77
CA TRP A 681 32.93 -20.44 34.41
C TRP A 681 32.11 -19.74 33.33
N TYR A 682 31.63 -20.48 32.31
CA TYR A 682 30.79 -19.89 31.26
C TYR A 682 29.42 -19.46 31.79
N GLN A 683 28.83 -20.22 32.72
CA GLN A 683 27.57 -19.86 33.38
C GLN A 683 27.71 -18.58 34.22
N ASP A 684 28.77 -18.50 35.03
CA ASP A 684 29.07 -17.30 35.84
C ASP A 684 29.37 -16.08 34.96
N THR A 685 30.18 -16.26 33.91
CA THR A 685 30.52 -15.20 32.95
C THR A 685 29.28 -14.68 32.21
N LEU A 686 28.34 -15.56 31.85
CA LEU A 686 27.07 -15.16 31.23
C LEU A 686 26.26 -14.25 32.16
N LEU A 687 26.12 -14.61 33.43
CA LEU A 687 25.40 -13.82 34.42
C LEU A 687 26.08 -12.48 34.67
N GLN A 688 27.41 -12.47 34.83
CA GLN A 688 28.19 -11.25 35.00
C GLN A 688 28.07 -10.33 33.79
N MET A 689 28.09 -10.88 32.56
CA MET A 689 27.92 -10.09 31.33
C MET A 689 26.55 -9.41 31.30
N LYS A 690 25.48 -10.15 31.61
CA LYS A 690 24.11 -9.64 31.65
C LYS A 690 23.94 -8.54 32.71
N GLU A 691 24.43 -8.77 33.93
CA GLU A 691 24.41 -7.77 34.99
C GLU A 691 25.21 -6.51 34.61
N TYR A 692 26.41 -6.71 34.06
CA TYR A 692 27.30 -5.62 33.64
C TYR A 692 26.63 -4.73 32.60
N VAL A 693 26.08 -5.28 31.52
CA VAL A 693 25.46 -4.45 30.48
C VAL A 693 24.21 -3.74 31.00
N ARG A 694 23.43 -4.38 31.90
CA ARG A 694 22.22 -3.81 32.48
C ARG A 694 22.49 -2.64 33.42
N LYS A 695 23.65 -2.64 34.10
CA LYS A 695 24.12 -1.52 34.92
C LYS A 695 24.27 -0.22 34.11
N TYR A 696 24.64 -0.32 32.84
CA TYR A 696 24.86 0.83 31.97
C TYR A 696 23.68 1.12 31.03
N HIS A 697 22.85 0.12 30.70
CA HIS A 697 21.80 0.24 29.68
C HIS A 697 20.45 -0.33 30.14
N ALA A 698 19.45 0.55 30.28
CA ALA A 698 18.06 0.16 30.54
C ALA A 698 17.38 -0.50 29.32
N ASP A 699 17.85 -0.23 28.11
CA ASP A 699 17.35 -0.87 26.87
C ASP A 699 18.54 -1.45 26.08
N ILE A 700 18.64 -2.77 26.03
CA ILE A 700 19.77 -3.49 25.42
C ILE A 700 19.45 -3.70 23.94
N ARG A 701 19.80 -2.70 23.12
CA ARG A 701 19.65 -2.74 21.66
C ARG A 701 20.95 -3.10 20.97
N PHE A 702 20.83 -3.67 19.77
CA PHE A 702 21.96 -4.00 18.90
C PHE A 702 22.51 -2.72 18.23
N ASN A 703 23.27 -1.92 18.98
CA ASN A 703 23.83 -0.64 18.55
C ASN A 703 25.30 -0.45 19.01
N GLN A 704 25.96 0.60 18.51
CA GLN A 704 27.38 0.87 18.78
C GLN A 704 27.66 1.20 20.26
N THR A 705 26.73 1.81 20.99
CA THR A 705 26.92 2.19 22.40
C THR A 705 26.96 0.95 23.29
N VAL A 706 25.97 0.06 23.15
CA VAL A 706 25.92 -1.21 23.88
C VAL A 706 27.08 -2.11 23.48
N TYR A 707 27.45 -2.12 22.19
CA TYR A 707 28.63 -2.84 21.71
C TYR A 707 29.90 -2.45 22.45
N LYS A 708 30.16 -1.14 22.62
CA LYS A 708 31.35 -0.67 23.36
C LYS A 708 31.35 -1.14 24.81
N THR A 709 30.18 -1.11 25.47
CA THR A 709 30.06 -1.59 26.86
C THR A 709 30.38 -3.08 26.97
N LEU A 710 29.80 -3.91 26.09
CA LEU A 710 30.08 -5.35 26.07
C LEU A 710 31.53 -5.66 25.65
N TRP A 711 32.11 -4.87 24.75
CA TRP A 711 33.51 -5.00 24.39
C TRP A 711 34.44 -4.72 25.58
N ASN A 712 34.19 -3.66 26.34
CA ASN A 712 34.92 -3.35 27.56
C ASN A 712 34.80 -4.47 28.61
N PHE A 713 33.64 -5.12 28.69
CA PHE A 713 33.47 -6.29 29.57
C PHE A 713 34.38 -7.44 29.13
N VAL A 714 34.42 -7.75 27.83
CA VAL A 714 35.31 -8.79 27.30
C VAL A 714 36.79 -8.48 27.56
N GLU A 715 37.20 -7.21 27.43
CA GLU A 715 38.56 -6.77 27.78
C GLU A 715 38.85 -6.96 29.27
N GLN A 716 37.89 -6.63 30.16
CA GLN A 716 38.04 -6.87 31.60
C GLN A 716 38.19 -8.36 31.95
N VAL A 717 37.45 -9.23 31.26
CA VAL A 717 37.57 -10.69 31.43
C VAL A 717 38.94 -11.17 30.96
N ASP A 718 39.43 -10.67 29.83
CA ASP A 718 40.77 -10.99 29.30
C ASP A 718 41.88 -10.58 30.28
N ASP A 719 41.82 -9.37 30.82
CA ASP A 719 42.77 -8.84 31.80
C ASP A 719 42.80 -9.66 33.12
N ASN A 720 41.65 -10.22 33.52
CA ASN A 720 41.52 -11.04 34.72
C ASN A 720 42.05 -12.46 34.55
N LEU A 721 42.09 -12.98 33.31
CA LEU A 721 42.63 -14.30 32.97
C LEU A 721 44.14 -14.29 32.74
N GLN A 722 44.77 -13.12 32.55
CA GLN A 722 46.22 -13.04 32.43
C GLN A 722 46.94 -13.35 33.77
N PRO A 723 47.96 -14.23 33.76
CA PRO A 723 48.60 -14.73 34.99
C PRO A 723 49.27 -13.65 35.85
N ASP A 724 49.59 -12.46 35.30
CA ASP A 724 50.32 -11.40 36.00
C ASP A 724 49.47 -10.55 36.98
N ASN A 725 48.13 -10.60 36.90
CA ASN A 725 47.25 -9.76 37.74
C ASN A 725 46.82 -10.41 39.07
N VAL A 726 47.06 -11.71 39.26
CA VAL A 726 46.83 -12.40 40.56
C VAL A 726 47.70 -11.82 41.68
N HIS A 727 48.84 -11.18 41.35
CA HIS A 727 49.70 -10.50 42.32
C HIS A 727 49.29 -9.07 42.67
N LYS A 728 48.51 -8.37 41.85
CA LYS A 728 47.99 -7.02 42.18
C LYS A 728 46.74 -7.05 43.05
N SER A 729 45.89 -8.07 42.88
CA SER A 729 44.69 -8.29 43.70
C SER A 729 45.01 -8.52 45.19
N LYS A 730 46.09 -9.27 45.49
CA LYS A 730 46.53 -9.51 46.89
C LYS A 730 47.11 -8.28 47.59
N ARG A 731 47.55 -7.25 46.85
CA ARG A 731 48.08 -6.00 47.45
C ARG A 731 47.00 -4.97 47.80
N ARG A 732 45.81 -5.05 47.19
CA ARG A 732 44.70 -4.12 47.47
C ARG A 732 43.78 -4.55 48.62
N LYS A 733 43.87 -5.78 49.11
CA LYS A 733 43.11 -6.27 50.29
C LYS A 733 43.83 -6.08 51.64
N LYS A 734 44.92 -5.30 51.69
CA LYS A 734 45.73 -5.09 52.91
C LYS A 734 45.99 -3.64 53.30
N ASN A 735 45.25 -2.68 52.73
CA ASN A 735 45.24 -1.29 53.20
C ASN A 735 43.81 -0.85 53.49
#